data_AF-A0AAD7J7S0-F1
#
_entry.id   AF-A0AAD7J7S0-F1
#
_cell.length_a   1.000
_cell.length_b   1.000
_cell.length_c   1.000
_cell.angle_alpha   90.00
_cell.angle_beta   90.00
_cell.angle_gamma   90.00
#
_symmetry.space_group_name_H-M   'P 1'
#
loop_
_entity.id
_entity.type
_entity.pdbx_description
1 polymer ?
#
loop_
_entity_poly.entity_id
_entity_poly.type
_entity_poly.pdbx_seq_one_letter_code
_entity_poly.pdbx_strand_id
1 'polypeptide(L)'
;MMEEREHAADPFLATYSAPSHAQDPFNPYTDAPHPYARPQVPYTDSQDSGSGYPPASPDASAPALLLGGGAPVMAEYAMSRSRRSGGKRKKGWIGLGVLAGVLAVAAAVVLPVYFLVVRKHPASSSSSASAGGGSAGGSGGGANTTTVGAVTTGGDGSVVTTDAGDTFVYSNPFGGYWVADPTDPFNDGAAPNAWTPPLNQSWDWAADRVYGVNLGGWFVLEPFITPALFQPYPSAPDEWTLSTLMAADGSLGATMEAHYDTFITEEDFAQIAGAGLNWVRLPIPFWAISTWPDVGTAPGTGTAVAEPFLAGVCWRYIIRALGWARKYGLRVNLDLHTVPGSQNGYNHSGKLGQVNFLNGIMGVANAQRTLDYIRIITEFVSQPEYVNLIPMFGIVNEALLSTIGRPQLTSFYLEAHDMIRGITGLGAGNGPFISIHDGFDGVPNWAGFLPGSDRIILDTHPYFAFDQQPNDAPIATGTDPATAGGTWPLQACNSWGPLINTSRSAFGVTVAGEFSNGYNDCGLYLNGVNGTHFYGGDCDLWQDSSTWNASIKAGVGKFALASMDAMQDWFFWTWKIGNATDGVVSSPLWSYQLGLQGGWMPTDPRTANGTCAALGANSAPFDGVFSAWQTGGAGAGTIAPSAIASFGTYPPQTISNVPAAALTLLPTYTATGGVSTLTYVTPTASVTGSGTVVSAAPTVSVGDGWVDAGDTAPGVTTVAGCTYPDAWSALGAPAPTALCTGS
;
A
#
# COMPACT_ATOMS: atom_id res chain seq x y z
N MET A 1 -7.78 54.19 -27.73
CA MET A 1 -8.12 55.63 -27.66
C MET A 1 -9.00 55.81 -26.45
N MET A 2 -8.54 56.57 -25.45
CA MET A 2 -9.24 56.96 -24.21
C MET A 2 -9.72 55.82 -23.29
N GLU A 3 -9.86 56.00 -21.98
CA GLU A 3 -8.99 56.67 -20.98
C GLU A 3 -9.41 56.16 -19.58
N GLU A 4 -8.57 56.36 -18.55
CA GLU A 4 -8.85 55.96 -17.17
C GLU A 4 -9.84 56.91 -16.44
N ARG A 5 -10.35 56.49 -15.27
CA ARG A 5 -10.44 57.25 -13.98
C ARG A 5 -11.28 56.48 -12.92
N GLU A 6 -10.75 56.20 -11.71
CA GLU A 6 -10.92 56.97 -10.43
C GLU A 6 -12.37 56.96 -9.87
N HIS A 7 -12.71 56.78 -8.57
CA HIS A 7 -12.05 56.64 -7.25
C HIS A 7 -12.91 55.64 -6.39
N ALA A 8 -12.77 55.34 -5.08
CA ALA A 8 -12.13 55.97 -3.92
C ALA A 8 -11.84 54.95 -2.79
N ALA A 9 -11.15 55.36 -1.72
CA ALA A 9 -10.79 54.54 -0.56
C ALA A 9 -11.46 55.00 0.74
N ASP A 10 -11.71 54.05 1.67
CA ASP A 10 -11.66 54.09 3.17
C ASP A 10 -12.23 55.28 3.98
N PRO A 11 -12.39 55.20 5.33
CA PRO A 11 -12.39 54.04 6.25
C PRO A 11 -13.62 54.03 7.21
N PHE A 12 -13.68 53.09 8.18
CA PHE A 12 -13.75 53.40 9.63
C PHE A 12 -13.84 52.15 10.54
N LEU A 13 -13.14 52.21 11.67
CA LEU A 13 -13.19 51.24 12.78
C LEU A 13 -14.39 51.47 13.71
N ALA A 14 -15.02 50.39 14.19
CA ALA A 14 -15.78 50.41 15.44
C ALA A 14 -15.81 49.02 16.12
N THR A 15 -15.20 48.92 17.30
CA THR A 15 -15.42 47.83 18.26
C THR A 15 -16.79 47.99 18.94
N TYR A 16 -17.47 46.87 19.30
CA TYR A 16 -17.85 46.52 20.69
C TYR A 16 -18.77 45.29 20.79
N SER A 17 -18.46 44.45 21.79
CA SER A 17 -19.34 43.57 22.61
C SER A 17 -20.36 42.59 22.00
N ALA A 18 -20.28 41.36 22.52
CA ALA A 18 -21.34 40.36 22.49
C ALA A 18 -22.54 40.72 23.40
N PRO A 19 -23.73 40.15 23.11
CA PRO A 19 -24.75 39.83 24.11
C PRO A 19 -24.95 38.32 24.29
N SER A 20 -25.55 37.98 25.43
CA SER A 20 -25.77 36.62 25.96
C SER A 20 -26.92 35.84 25.33
N HIS A 21 -26.81 34.51 25.40
CA HIS A 21 -27.88 33.51 25.52
C HIS A 21 -29.33 33.94 25.20
N ALA A 22 -29.85 33.40 24.09
CA ALA A 22 -31.24 32.95 24.00
C ALA A 22 -31.24 31.49 23.54
N GLN A 23 -32.14 30.67 24.09
CA GLN A 23 -32.32 29.29 23.65
C GLN A 23 -33.23 29.25 22.43
N ASP A 24 -32.88 28.47 21.42
CA ASP A 24 -33.76 28.10 20.31
C ASP A 24 -33.78 26.56 20.21
N PRO A 25 -34.96 25.90 20.33
CA PRO A 25 -35.06 24.45 20.21
C PRO A 25 -35.10 24.01 18.72
N PHE A 26 -34.93 22.70 18.48
CA PHE A 26 -34.90 22.02 17.17
C PHE A 26 -33.57 22.05 16.41
N ASN A 27 -32.59 21.31 16.94
CA ASN A 27 -31.55 20.66 16.13
C ASN A 27 -31.76 19.13 16.16
N PRO A 28 -32.20 18.48 15.07
CA PRO A 28 -32.39 17.03 14.99
C PRO A 28 -31.17 16.30 14.41
N TYR A 29 -29.97 16.56 14.93
CA TYR A 29 -28.74 15.84 14.59
C TYR A 29 -27.85 15.59 15.83
N THR A 30 -28.33 14.72 16.71
CA THR A 30 -27.52 14.05 17.74
C THR A 30 -28.03 12.61 17.93
N ASP A 31 -27.10 11.67 18.09
CA ASP A 31 -27.27 10.22 18.33
C ASP A 31 -27.19 9.30 17.09
N ALA A 32 -26.00 9.30 16.46
CA ALA A 32 -25.45 8.12 15.81
C ALA A 32 -24.28 7.60 16.67
N PRO A 33 -24.25 6.31 17.09
CA PRO A 33 -23.18 5.79 17.94
C PRO A 33 -21.86 5.63 17.17
N HIS A 34 -20.75 6.02 17.81
CA HIS A 34 -19.40 5.78 17.29
C HIS A 34 -19.11 4.27 17.14
N PRO A 35 -18.46 3.81 16.05
CA PRO A 35 -18.27 2.37 15.78
C PRO A 35 -17.24 1.66 16.68
N TYR A 36 -16.51 2.38 17.54
CA TYR A 36 -15.50 1.81 18.45
C TYR A 36 -16.09 1.40 19.82
N ALA A 37 -17.05 0.46 19.82
CA ALA A 37 -17.54 -0.16 21.06
C ALA A 37 -18.06 -1.59 20.83
N ARG A 38 -17.36 -2.60 21.37
CA ARG A 38 -17.94 -3.95 21.56
C ARG A 38 -18.90 -3.93 22.77
N PRO A 39 -20.12 -4.49 22.68
CA PRO A 39 -21.02 -4.58 23.82
C PRO A 39 -20.49 -5.50 24.94
N GLN A 40 -20.52 -5.02 26.18
CA GLN A 40 -20.30 -5.83 27.38
C GLN A 40 -21.58 -6.59 27.74
N VAL A 41 -21.49 -7.91 27.99
CA VAL A 41 -22.62 -8.75 28.40
C VAL A 41 -22.68 -8.83 29.94
N PRO A 42 -23.82 -8.55 30.60
CA PRO A 42 -23.93 -8.68 32.06
C PRO A 42 -24.03 -10.15 32.50
N TYR A 43 -23.23 -10.55 33.49
CA TYR A 43 -23.34 -11.85 34.15
C TYR A 43 -24.40 -11.79 35.27
N THR A 44 -25.34 -12.74 35.28
CA THR A 44 -26.31 -12.93 36.39
C THR A 44 -26.32 -14.38 36.85
N ASP A 45 -26.26 -14.58 38.16
CA ASP A 45 -26.05 -15.85 38.85
C ASP A 45 -27.38 -16.52 39.28
N SER A 46 -27.52 -17.84 39.13
CA SER A 46 -28.45 -18.68 39.91
C SER A 46 -28.08 -20.18 39.85
N GLN A 47 -28.41 -20.92 40.91
CA GLN A 47 -27.83 -22.24 41.27
C GLN A 47 -28.78 -23.45 41.08
N ASP A 48 -28.18 -24.65 41.22
CA ASP A 48 -28.76 -25.96 41.64
C ASP A 48 -29.66 -26.75 40.66
N SER A 49 -29.71 -28.10 40.66
CA SER A 49 -28.95 -29.14 41.41
C SER A 49 -29.11 -30.56 40.82
N GLY A 50 -28.11 -31.45 41.03
CA GLY A 50 -28.21 -32.93 41.09
C GLY A 50 -28.57 -33.73 39.81
N SER A 51 -28.23 -35.03 39.64
CA SER A 51 -27.44 -35.99 40.45
C SER A 51 -27.19 -37.30 39.65
N GLY A 52 -26.22 -38.15 40.04
CA GLY A 52 -26.25 -39.60 39.74
C GLY A 52 -25.18 -40.20 38.79
N TYR A 53 -24.16 -40.82 39.39
CA TYR A 53 -23.10 -41.71 38.81
C TYR A 53 -23.14 -43.05 39.63
N PRO A 54 -22.30 -44.10 39.46
CA PRO A 54 -21.42 -44.59 38.36
C PRO A 54 -21.60 -46.16 38.22
N PRO A 55 -20.59 -47.08 38.14
CA PRO A 55 -19.22 -47.08 37.56
C PRO A 55 -18.86 -48.32 36.69
N ALA A 56 -17.79 -48.20 35.87
CA ALA A 56 -16.68 -49.17 35.76
C ALA A 56 -15.46 -48.54 35.03
N SER A 57 -14.23 -48.87 35.45
CA SER A 57 -12.93 -48.29 35.02
C SER A 57 -11.87 -49.44 35.01
N PRO A 58 -10.53 -49.28 34.79
CA PRO A 58 -9.70 -48.04 34.78
C PRO A 58 -8.48 -47.98 33.81
N ASP A 59 -7.62 -46.97 34.09
CA ASP A 59 -6.21 -46.74 33.69
C ASP A 59 -5.95 -46.11 32.30
N ALA A 60 -5.05 -45.12 32.10
CA ALA A 60 -4.29 -44.21 32.98
C ALA A 60 -3.60 -43.13 32.07
N SER A 61 -3.25 -41.89 32.45
CA SER A 61 -3.52 -41.03 33.62
C SER A 61 -3.22 -39.54 33.27
N ALA A 62 -3.51 -38.59 34.17
CA ALA A 62 -3.32 -37.13 33.99
C ALA A 62 -2.54 -36.53 35.22
N PRO A 63 -2.66 -35.26 35.72
CA PRO A 63 -3.71 -34.23 35.53
C PRO A 63 -3.27 -32.75 35.34
N ALA A 64 -4.25 -31.93 34.94
CA ALA A 64 -4.24 -30.47 35.15
C ALA A 64 -4.92 -30.11 36.49
N LEU A 65 -4.68 -28.90 37.01
CA LEU A 65 -5.34 -28.37 38.20
C LEU A 65 -5.72 -26.89 38.02
N LEU A 66 -6.98 -26.58 38.31
CA LEU A 66 -7.53 -25.23 38.45
C LEU A 66 -7.55 -24.83 39.93
N LEU A 67 -7.31 -23.54 40.23
CA LEU A 67 -8.09 -22.68 41.15
C LEU A 67 -7.28 -21.47 41.66
N GLY A 68 -7.99 -20.37 41.92
CA GLY A 68 -7.66 -19.44 43.00
C GLY A 68 -6.92 -18.16 42.61
N GLY A 69 -7.58 -17.01 42.78
CA GLY A 69 -6.92 -15.70 42.80
C GLY A 69 -6.45 -15.29 44.20
N GLY A 70 -5.76 -14.16 44.29
CA GLY A 70 -5.33 -13.54 45.55
C GLY A 70 -3.84 -13.16 45.53
N ALA A 71 -3.55 -11.88 45.75
CA ALA A 71 -2.18 -11.39 45.92
C ALA A 71 -1.52 -12.01 47.17
N PRO A 72 -0.17 -12.08 47.21
CA PRO A 72 0.48 -11.32 48.29
C PRO A 72 1.89 -10.75 48.02
N VAL A 73 2.07 -9.50 48.47
CA VAL A 73 3.06 -9.05 49.47
C VAL A 73 4.56 -9.06 49.15
N MET A 74 5.13 -7.87 49.31
CA MET A 74 6.55 -7.50 49.41
C MET A 74 7.36 -8.30 50.45
N ALA A 75 8.63 -8.60 50.16
CA ALA A 75 9.63 -8.96 51.17
C ALA A 75 10.73 -7.89 51.24
N GLU A 76 10.70 -7.10 52.32
CA GLU A 76 11.64 -6.03 52.62
C GLU A 76 12.95 -6.61 53.21
N TYR A 77 14.11 -6.08 52.81
CA TYR A 77 15.35 -6.22 53.58
C TYR A 77 16.04 -4.86 53.72
N ALA A 78 15.69 -4.15 54.80
CA ALA A 78 16.34 -2.92 55.18
C ALA A 78 17.43 -3.19 56.23
N MET A 79 18.61 -2.56 56.11
CA MET A 79 19.25 -1.92 57.27
C MET A 79 20.30 -0.85 56.94
N SER A 80 19.96 0.39 57.34
CA SER A 80 20.81 1.35 58.07
C SER A 80 22.08 1.96 57.44
N ARG A 81 21.87 3.15 56.84
CA ARG A 81 22.53 4.45 57.14
C ARG A 81 24.06 4.56 57.32
N SER A 82 24.64 5.48 56.54
CA SER A 82 25.57 6.50 57.06
C SER A 82 25.43 7.84 56.31
N ARG A 83 25.74 8.97 56.97
CA ARG A 83 25.69 10.35 56.44
C ARG A 83 27.10 10.89 56.20
N ARG A 84 27.35 11.61 55.09
CA ARG A 84 27.93 13.00 55.11
C ARG A 84 28.20 13.64 53.73
N SER A 85 27.67 14.87 53.58
CA SER A 85 28.38 16.10 53.16
C SER A 85 29.24 16.17 51.87
N GLY A 86 28.67 16.78 50.82
CA GLY A 86 29.08 18.10 50.29
C GLY A 86 30.40 18.27 49.50
N GLY A 87 30.31 18.87 48.29
CA GLY A 87 31.46 19.34 47.50
C GLY A 87 31.03 20.17 46.27
N LYS A 88 31.82 21.17 45.85
CA LYS A 88 31.46 22.16 44.79
C LYS A 88 32.22 21.95 43.46
N ARG A 89 31.58 22.43 42.39
CA ARG A 89 32.08 22.71 41.01
C ARG A 89 33.60 22.97 40.85
N LYS A 90 34.15 22.56 39.69
CA LYS A 90 35.07 23.36 38.85
C LYS A 90 34.99 22.95 37.37
N LYS A 91 35.19 23.89 36.45
CA LYS A 91 35.19 23.73 34.97
C LYS A 91 36.63 23.83 34.41
N GLY A 92 36.86 23.27 33.22
CA GLY A 92 37.61 23.97 32.16
C GLY A 92 38.75 23.23 31.44
N TRP A 93 38.87 23.53 30.14
CA TRP A 93 40.07 23.41 29.28
C TRP A 93 40.45 22.05 28.66
N ILE A 94 39.56 21.45 27.86
CA ILE A 94 39.94 20.67 26.67
C ILE A 94 39.02 21.10 25.53
N GLY A 95 39.49 21.98 24.63
CA GLY A 95 38.64 22.55 23.57
C GLY A 95 39.36 23.12 22.35
N LEU A 96 40.57 23.69 22.50
CA LEU A 96 41.31 24.26 21.35
C LEU A 96 42.03 23.21 20.48
N GLY A 97 42.47 22.08 21.05
CA GLY A 97 43.25 21.08 20.30
C GLY A 97 42.43 20.31 19.25
N VAL A 98 41.17 20.01 19.57
CA VAL A 98 40.29 19.22 18.68
C VAL A 98 39.89 20.03 17.43
N LEU A 99 39.60 21.32 17.59
CA LEU A 99 39.18 22.18 16.47
C LEU A 99 40.29 22.37 15.43
N ALA A 100 41.54 22.49 15.87
CA ALA A 100 42.69 22.57 14.97
C ALA A 100 42.93 21.26 14.19
N GLY A 101 42.72 20.11 14.83
CA GLY A 101 42.83 18.80 14.17
C GLY A 101 41.77 18.59 13.08
N VAL A 102 40.51 18.92 13.37
CA VAL A 102 39.40 18.79 12.40
C VAL A 102 39.62 19.67 11.17
N LEU A 103 40.07 20.92 11.35
CA LEU A 103 40.34 21.82 10.22
C LEU A 103 41.51 21.36 9.35
N ALA A 104 42.54 20.74 9.93
CA ALA A 104 43.66 20.17 9.16
C ALA A 104 43.23 18.96 8.32
N VAL A 105 42.39 18.08 8.87
CA VAL A 105 41.83 16.93 8.13
C VAL A 105 40.88 17.38 7.03
N ALA A 106 40.01 18.36 7.30
CA ALA A 106 39.12 18.95 6.29
C ALA A 106 39.91 19.54 5.11
N ALA A 107 40.98 20.29 5.37
CA ALA A 107 41.84 20.83 4.32
C ALA A 107 42.53 19.73 3.50
N ALA A 108 43.00 18.66 4.14
CA ALA A 108 43.66 17.54 3.47
C ALA A 108 42.73 16.70 2.56
N VAL A 109 41.42 16.65 2.87
CA VAL A 109 40.43 15.90 2.08
C VAL A 109 39.77 16.76 1.00
N VAL A 110 39.46 18.03 1.29
CA VAL A 110 38.74 18.90 0.34
C VAL A 110 39.62 19.40 -0.80
N LEU A 111 40.91 19.68 -0.57
CA LEU A 111 41.80 20.21 -1.61
C LEU A 111 42.04 19.23 -2.78
N PRO A 112 42.30 17.92 -2.57
CA PRO A 112 42.42 16.97 -3.68
C PRO A 112 41.15 16.85 -4.52
N VAL A 113 39.97 16.81 -3.88
CA VAL A 113 38.67 16.70 -4.57
C VAL A 113 38.40 17.93 -5.43
N TYR A 114 38.68 19.13 -4.91
CA TYR A 114 38.49 20.38 -5.66
C TYR A 114 39.36 20.44 -6.94
N PHE A 115 40.61 19.99 -6.88
CA PHE A 115 41.51 19.99 -8.04
C PHE A 115 41.29 18.85 -9.03
N LEU A 116 40.63 17.76 -8.65
CA LEU A 116 40.35 16.62 -9.53
C LEU A 116 39.02 16.71 -10.29
N VAL A 117 38.05 17.53 -9.83
CA VAL A 117 36.68 17.51 -10.36
C VAL A 117 36.29 18.76 -11.19
N VAL A 118 36.89 19.93 -10.95
CA VAL A 118 36.29 21.23 -11.40
C VAL A 118 36.93 21.84 -12.67
N ARG A 119 37.90 21.20 -13.33
CA ARG A 119 38.40 21.67 -14.66
C ARG A 119 38.71 20.56 -15.68
N LYS A 120 37.77 20.37 -16.62
CA LYS A 120 38.04 19.94 -18.02
C LYS A 120 38.67 21.14 -18.76
N HIS A 121 39.55 21.08 -19.78
CA HIS A 121 40.10 20.11 -20.75
C HIS A 121 41.52 20.63 -21.19
N PRO A 122 42.28 20.05 -22.16
CA PRO A 122 42.18 18.74 -22.83
C PRO A 122 43.44 17.86 -22.69
N ALA A 123 43.38 16.63 -23.20
CA ALA A 123 44.53 15.72 -23.25
C ALA A 123 45.49 16.04 -24.41
N SER A 124 46.78 15.75 -24.22
CA SER A 124 47.75 15.60 -25.30
C SER A 124 48.60 14.34 -25.06
N SER A 125 48.29 13.27 -25.79
CA SER A 125 49.19 12.13 -25.93
C SER A 125 50.11 12.38 -27.12
N SER A 126 51.41 12.18 -26.93
CA SER A 126 52.38 12.17 -28.02
C SER A 126 53.09 10.83 -28.06
N SER A 127 53.06 10.19 -29.22
CA SER A 127 53.95 9.09 -29.59
C SER A 127 54.51 9.35 -30.99
N SER A 128 55.59 8.65 -31.33
CA SER A 128 56.65 9.16 -32.22
C SER A 128 56.32 9.20 -33.72
N ALA A 129 56.83 10.26 -34.32
CA ALA A 129 56.93 10.55 -35.74
C ALA A 129 57.22 9.37 -36.71
N SER A 130 56.66 9.48 -37.91
CA SER A 130 57.42 9.34 -39.15
C SER A 130 56.85 10.30 -40.21
N ALA A 131 57.70 10.81 -41.11
CA ALA A 131 57.36 11.89 -42.03
C ALA A 131 57.34 11.41 -43.49
N GLY A 132 56.38 11.91 -44.27
CA GLY A 132 56.29 11.73 -45.72
C GLY A 132 55.33 12.75 -46.31
N GLY A 133 55.84 13.67 -47.15
CA GLY A 133 55.04 14.78 -47.70
C GLY A 133 54.42 14.47 -49.06
N GLY A 134 53.29 15.11 -49.35
CA GLY A 134 52.62 15.10 -50.66
C GLY A 134 51.44 16.07 -50.67
N SER A 135 51.31 16.92 -51.69
CA SER A 135 50.37 18.06 -51.69
C SER A 135 49.09 17.83 -52.50
N ALA A 136 48.04 18.53 -52.06
CA ALA A 136 46.90 19.04 -52.82
C ALA A 136 45.80 18.07 -53.33
N GLY A 137 44.55 18.52 -53.19
CA GLY A 137 43.32 17.88 -53.68
C GLY A 137 42.17 18.14 -52.70
N GLY A 138 41.06 18.74 -53.13
CA GLY A 138 40.00 19.20 -52.22
C GLY A 138 38.58 18.74 -52.58
N SER A 139 37.62 19.25 -51.80
CA SER A 139 36.15 19.15 -51.95
C SER A 139 35.46 17.87 -51.42
N GLY A 140 34.30 18.05 -50.78
CA GLY A 140 33.23 17.05 -50.79
C GLY A 140 32.87 16.29 -49.50
N GLY A 141 33.08 16.86 -48.30
CA GLY A 141 32.64 16.23 -47.05
C GLY A 141 31.15 16.38 -46.77
N GLY A 142 30.33 15.41 -47.21
CA GLY A 142 28.94 15.29 -46.73
C GLY A 142 28.90 14.89 -45.26
N ALA A 143 28.19 15.65 -44.43
CA ALA A 143 28.06 15.36 -43.01
C ALA A 143 27.17 14.13 -42.79
N ASN A 144 27.80 12.96 -42.69
CA ASN A 144 27.12 11.76 -42.21
C ASN A 144 26.85 11.92 -40.71
N THR A 145 25.64 12.33 -40.34
CA THR A 145 25.21 12.39 -38.94
C THR A 145 25.10 10.97 -38.40
N THR A 146 26.15 10.51 -37.73
CA THR A 146 26.11 9.29 -36.93
C THR A 146 25.05 9.43 -35.86
N THR A 147 23.89 8.79 -36.07
CA THR A 147 22.93 8.53 -35.00
C THR A 147 23.61 7.62 -33.99
N VAL A 148 24.08 8.21 -32.90
CA VAL A 148 24.45 7.46 -31.70
C VAL A 148 23.19 6.74 -31.25
N GLY A 149 23.21 5.41 -31.23
CA GLY A 149 22.06 4.63 -30.78
C GLY A 149 21.68 5.03 -29.35
N ALA A 150 20.39 5.11 -29.07
CA ALA A 150 19.91 5.33 -27.71
C ALA A 150 20.48 4.26 -26.78
N VAL A 151 20.86 4.64 -25.56
CA VAL A 151 21.36 3.69 -24.57
C VAL A 151 20.16 2.87 -24.07
N THR A 152 20.08 1.60 -24.45
CA THR A 152 18.96 0.72 -24.11
C THR A 152 19.16 -0.09 -22.83
N THR A 153 20.32 0.03 -22.17
CA THR A 153 20.59 -0.60 -20.87
C THR A 153 21.71 0.11 -20.12
N GLY A 154 21.67 0.06 -18.78
CA GLY A 154 22.71 0.62 -17.92
C GLY A 154 22.69 0.03 -16.51
N GLY A 155 23.87 -0.01 -15.87
CA GLY A 155 24.02 -0.37 -14.45
C GLY A 155 24.34 0.84 -13.58
N ASP A 156 24.88 0.61 -12.38
CA ASP A 156 25.32 1.66 -11.46
C ASP A 156 26.19 2.74 -12.14
N GLY A 157 25.90 4.01 -11.84
CA GLY A 157 26.58 5.17 -12.41
C GLY A 157 26.19 5.52 -13.85
N SER A 158 25.28 4.78 -14.50
CA SER A 158 24.75 5.14 -15.82
C SER A 158 23.83 6.36 -15.77
N VAL A 159 23.78 7.13 -16.86
CA VAL A 159 22.81 8.23 -17.01
C VAL A 159 21.54 7.67 -17.64
N VAL A 160 20.42 7.85 -16.95
CA VAL A 160 19.07 7.58 -17.47
C VAL A 160 18.54 8.87 -18.09
N THR A 161 17.78 8.74 -19.18
CA THR A 161 16.90 9.79 -19.69
C THR A 161 15.45 9.32 -19.49
N THR A 162 14.60 10.20 -18.94
CA THR A 162 13.19 9.91 -18.69
C THR A 162 12.33 10.17 -19.93
N ASP A 163 11.07 9.74 -19.89
CA ASP A 163 10.08 10.04 -20.93
C ASP A 163 9.83 11.55 -21.13
N ALA A 164 10.10 12.37 -20.09
CA ALA A 164 10.04 13.83 -20.15
C ALA A 164 11.31 14.47 -20.75
N GLY A 165 12.38 13.71 -20.96
CA GLY A 165 13.66 14.19 -21.46
C GLY A 165 14.64 14.66 -20.37
N ASP A 166 14.25 14.64 -19.10
CA ASP A 166 15.13 14.89 -17.96
C ASP A 166 16.16 13.76 -17.79
N THR A 167 17.27 14.04 -17.11
CA THR A 167 18.33 13.04 -16.88
C THR A 167 18.76 12.95 -15.43
N PHE A 168 18.90 11.74 -14.92
CA PHE A 168 19.47 11.45 -13.61
C PHE A 168 20.54 10.35 -13.69
N VAL A 169 21.33 10.18 -12.63
CA VAL A 169 22.33 9.10 -12.54
C VAL A 169 21.71 7.93 -11.77
N TYR A 170 21.65 6.76 -12.39
CA TYR A 170 21.20 5.54 -11.74
C TYR A 170 22.20 5.11 -10.67
N SER A 171 21.76 5.02 -9.41
CA SER A 171 22.57 4.61 -8.27
C SER A 171 22.06 3.27 -7.75
N ASN A 172 22.80 2.19 -8.00
CA ASN A 172 22.46 0.84 -7.55
C ASN A 172 23.72 0.10 -7.08
N PRO A 173 24.09 0.19 -5.78
CA PRO A 173 25.28 -0.47 -5.24
C PRO A 173 25.14 -2.00 -5.15
N PHE A 174 24.00 -2.55 -5.59
CA PHE A 174 23.62 -3.95 -5.44
C PHE A 174 23.71 -4.76 -6.75
N GLY A 175 24.27 -4.16 -7.80
CA GLY A 175 24.51 -4.84 -9.08
C GLY A 175 23.27 -4.97 -9.96
N GLY A 176 22.21 -4.23 -9.68
CA GLY A 176 21.06 -4.12 -10.57
C GLY A 176 21.39 -3.34 -11.85
N TYR A 177 20.61 -3.59 -12.89
CA TYR A 177 20.72 -2.93 -14.18
C TYR A 177 19.35 -2.78 -14.83
N TRP A 178 19.16 -1.65 -15.51
CA TRP A 178 17.93 -1.33 -16.21
C TRP A 178 17.99 -1.71 -17.69
N VAL A 179 16.82 -1.95 -18.28
CA VAL A 179 16.64 -2.20 -19.72
C VAL A 179 15.48 -1.36 -20.24
N ALA A 180 15.71 -0.62 -21.31
CA ALA A 180 14.73 0.22 -21.99
C ALA A 180 15.02 0.23 -23.49
N ASP A 181 14.68 -0.87 -24.18
CA ASP A 181 14.77 -0.95 -25.63
C ASP A 181 13.43 -0.48 -26.27
N PRO A 182 13.39 0.62 -27.02
CA PRO A 182 12.16 1.08 -27.66
C PRO A 182 11.66 0.16 -28.78
N THR A 183 12.49 -0.79 -29.24
CA THR A 183 12.10 -1.84 -30.19
C THR A 183 11.61 -3.12 -29.52
N ASP A 184 11.85 -3.26 -28.21
CA ASP A 184 11.37 -4.35 -27.34
C ASP A 184 10.91 -3.79 -25.97
N PRO A 185 9.78 -3.05 -25.93
CA PRO A 185 9.30 -2.37 -24.72
C PRO A 185 8.77 -3.32 -23.63
N PHE A 186 8.65 -4.62 -23.96
CA PHE A 186 8.25 -5.69 -23.04
C PHE A 186 9.44 -6.57 -22.65
N ASN A 187 10.68 -6.06 -22.77
CA ASN A 187 11.89 -6.78 -22.38
C ASN A 187 11.96 -7.01 -20.86
N ASP A 188 11.71 -8.24 -20.44
CA ASP A 188 11.78 -8.69 -19.04
C ASP A 188 13.22 -9.04 -18.58
N GLY A 189 14.25 -8.48 -19.23
CA GLY A 189 15.66 -8.78 -18.99
C GLY A 189 16.33 -7.95 -17.89
N ALA A 190 15.68 -6.91 -17.37
CA ALA A 190 16.22 -6.09 -16.28
C ALA A 190 16.25 -6.86 -14.94
N ALA A 191 17.16 -6.45 -14.04
CA ALA A 191 17.28 -7.01 -12.70
C ALA A 191 17.48 -5.89 -11.66
N PRO A 192 16.74 -5.89 -10.53
CA PRO A 192 16.79 -4.79 -9.56
C PRO A 192 18.03 -4.87 -8.67
N ASN A 193 18.62 -6.07 -8.51
CA ASN A 193 19.83 -6.34 -7.74
C ASN A 193 20.36 -7.75 -8.08
N ALA A 194 21.59 -8.06 -7.66
CA ALA A 194 22.29 -9.31 -8.01
C ALA A 194 21.78 -10.60 -7.32
N TRP A 195 20.79 -10.52 -6.43
CA TRP A 195 20.20 -11.69 -5.74
C TRP A 195 18.73 -11.93 -6.07
N THR A 196 18.14 -11.09 -6.92
CA THR A 196 16.76 -11.23 -7.39
C THR A 196 16.78 -11.83 -8.80
N PRO A 197 16.02 -12.91 -9.08
CA PRO A 197 15.84 -13.39 -10.45
C PRO A 197 15.28 -12.28 -11.35
N PRO A 198 15.83 -12.03 -12.56
CA PRO A 198 15.24 -11.13 -13.55
C PRO A 198 13.76 -11.48 -13.83
N LEU A 199 13.00 -10.55 -14.41
CA LEU A 199 11.56 -10.75 -14.65
C LEU A 199 11.27 -11.96 -15.55
N ASN A 200 12.15 -12.24 -16.52
CA ASN A 200 12.07 -13.42 -17.39
C ASN A 200 12.44 -14.77 -16.72
N GLN A 201 12.64 -14.79 -15.40
CA GLN A 201 12.87 -15.99 -14.60
C GLN A 201 11.77 -16.17 -13.55
N SER A 202 11.41 -17.43 -13.29
CA SER A 202 10.43 -17.80 -12.29
C SER A 202 10.85 -17.34 -10.89
N TRP A 203 9.88 -16.89 -10.11
CA TRP A 203 10.04 -16.60 -8.68
C TRP A 203 9.77 -17.86 -7.85
N ASP A 204 10.73 -18.28 -7.03
CA ASP A 204 10.55 -19.40 -6.10
C ASP A 204 10.12 -18.87 -4.72
N TRP A 205 8.82 -18.91 -4.45
CA TRP A 205 8.25 -18.46 -3.18
C TRP A 205 8.80 -19.15 -1.92
N ALA A 206 9.48 -20.31 -2.06
CA ALA A 206 10.13 -20.98 -0.95
C ALA A 206 11.55 -20.43 -0.65
N ALA A 207 12.23 -19.86 -1.65
CA ALA A 207 13.64 -19.48 -1.58
C ALA A 207 13.88 -17.97 -1.76
N ASP A 208 13.21 -17.34 -2.73
CA ASP A 208 13.25 -15.91 -3.00
C ASP A 208 12.46 -15.13 -1.93
N ARG A 209 12.84 -13.87 -1.71
CA ARG A 209 12.24 -13.02 -0.66
C ARG A 209 11.78 -11.68 -1.17
N VAL A 210 10.53 -11.33 -0.85
CA VAL A 210 9.87 -10.08 -1.19
C VAL A 210 10.37 -8.98 -0.25
N TYR A 211 11.13 -8.05 -0.80
CA TYR A 211 11.50 -6.78 -0.17
C TYR A 211 10.87 -5.67 -0.99
N GLY A 212 9.65 -5.29 -0.62
CA GLY A 212 8.82 -4.38 -1.39
C GLY A 212 8.48 -3.08 -0.67
N VAL A 213 7.94 -2.14 -1.44
CA VAL A 213 7.26 -0.95 -0.93
C VAL A 213 5.90 -0.80 -1.62
N ASN A 214 4.95 -0.22 -0.90
CA ASN A 214 3.69 0.22 -1.47
C ASN A 214 3.86 1.59 -2.14
N LEU A 215 3.14 1.81 -3.24
CA LEU A 215 2.99 3.12 -3.89
C LEU A 215 1.64 3.76 -3.52
N GLY A 216 1.35 3.78 -2.22
CA GLY A 216 0.13 4.34 -1.63
C GLY A 216 0.02 5.85 -1.82
N GLY A 217 -1.20 6.40 -1.72
CA GLY A 217 -1.48 7.81 -2.00
C GLY A 217 -1.34 8.24 -3.47
N TRP A 218 -0.93 7.37 -4.41
CA TRP A 218 -0.72 7.77 -5.81
C TRP A 218 -2.01 7.73 -6.65
N PHE A 219 -2.60 6.54 -6.84
CA PHE A 219 -3.85 6.37 -7.60
C PHE A 219 -5.10 6.22 -6.73
N VAL A 220 -4.90 6.07 -5.42
CA VAL A 220 -5.93 6.10 -4.39
C VAL A 220 -5.44 7.09 -3.35
N LEU A 221 -6.19 8.16 -3.11
CA LEU A 221 -5.73 9.26 -2.27
C LEU A 221 -6.02 9.04 -0.80
N GLU A 222 -4.98 9.22 0.00
CA GLU A 222 -5.03 9.20 1.45
C GLU A 222 -4.61 10.54 2.03
N PRO A 223 -5.42 11.12 2.94
CA PRO A 223 -5.13 12.40 3.58
C PRO A 223 -3.76 12.49 4.24
N PHE A 224 -3.28 11.41 4.87
CA PHE A 224 -1.99 11.43 5.58
C PHE A 224 -0.78 11.23 4.67
N ILE A 225 -0.98 10.63 3.49
CA ILE A 225 0.06 10.43 2.47
C ILE A 225 0.16 11.67 1.57
N THR A 226 -0.96 12.35 1.31
CA THR A 226 -1.03 13.48 0.37
C THR A 226 -1.69 14.73 0.99
N PRO A 227 -1.28 15.17 2.21
CA PRO A 227 -2.03 16.18 2.98
C PRO A 227 -2.24 17.51 2.25
N ALA A 228 -1.30 17.94 1.41
CA ALA A 228 -1.45 19.15 0.60
C ALA A 228 -2.63 19.14 -0.39
N LEU A 229 -3.13 17.97 -0.81
CA LEU A 229 -4.35 17.88 -1.64
C LEU A 229 -5.62 18.12 -0.80
N PHE A 230 -5.61 17.72 0.47
CA PHE A 230 -6.77 17.77 1.36
C PHE A 230 -6.85 19.06 2.19
N GLN A 231 -5.72 19.70 2.50
CA GLN A 231 -5.67 20.94 3.29
C GLN A 231 -6.48 22.13 2.70
N PRO A 232 -6.58 22.33 1.37
CA PRO A 232 -7.50 23.31 0.78
C PRO A 232 -8.99 22.96 0.96
N TYR A 233 -9.31 21.69 1.22
CA TYR A 233 -10.65 21.13 1.34
C TYR A 233 -10.84 20.43 2.70
N PRO A 234 -10.75 21.14 3.85
CA PRO A 234 -10.72 20.53 5.19
C PRO A 234 -12.01 19.76 5.56
N SER A 235 -13.07 19.88 4.76
CA SER A 235 -14.30 19.09 4.88
C SER A 235 -14.28 17.76 4.12
N ALA A 236 -13.22 17.43 3.39
CA ALA A 236 -13.08 16.17 2.65
C ALA A 236 -12.34 15.11 3.48
N PRO A 237 -13.00 14.09 4.03
CA PRO A 237 -12.32 13.01 4.75
C PRO A 237 -11.70 11.95 3.83
N ASP A 238 -12.07 11.95 2.55
CA ASP A 238 -11.82 10.89 1.56
C ASP A 238 -11.77 11.45 0.12
N GLU A 239 -11.36 10.62 -0.84
CA GLU A 239 -11.26 11.00 -2.25
C GLU A 239 -12.64 11.26 -2.89
N TRP A 240 -13.71 10.58 -2.45
CA TRP A 240 -15.08 10.85 -2.90
C TRP A 240 -15.48 12.31 -2.66
N THR A 241 -15.30 12.78 -1.43
CA THR A 241 -15.67 14.15 -1.03
C THR A 241 -14.70 15.15 -1.64
N LEU A 242 -13.41 14.84 -1.69
CA LEU A 242 -12.41 15.67 -2.34
C LEU A 242 -12.74 15.89 -3.82
N SER A 243 -13.04 14.81 -4.55
CA SER A 243 -13.39 14.86 -5.97
C SER A 243 -14.70 15.61 -6.21
N THR A 244 -15.67 15.47 -5.31
CA THR A 244 -16.93 16.24 -5.37
C THR A 244 -16.68 17.75 -5.25
N LEU A 245 -15.80 18.18 -4.34
CA LEU A 245 -15.47 19.59 -4.14
C LEU A 245 -14.63 20.14 -5.31
N MET A 246 -13.63 19.39 -5.77
CA MET A 246 -12.83 19.75 -6.94
C MET A 246 -13.62 19.73 -8.26
N ALA A 247 -14.69 18.95 -8.36
CA ALA A 247 -15.62 19.02 -9.49
C ALA A 247 -16.48 20.30 -9.42
N ALA A 248 -16.87 20.73 -8.22
CA ALA A 248 -17.68 21.93 -8.02
C ALA A 248 -16.92 23.25 -8.30
N ASP A 249 -15.60 23.29 -8.09
CA ASP A 249 -14.74 24.43 -8.47
C ASP A 249 -14.06 24.28 -9.85
N GLY A 250 -14.15 23.09 -10.47
CA GLY A 250 -13.63 22.79 -11.81
C GLY A 250 -12.16 22.38 -11.85
N SER A 251 -11.51 22.17 -10.70
CA SER A 251 -10.09 21.78 -10.61
C SER A 251 -9.82 20.28 -10.79
N LEU A 252 -10.82 19.40 -10.61
CA LEU A 252 -10.64 17.93 -10.51
C LEU A 252 -9.67 17.33 -11.53
N GLY A 253 -9.90 17.55 -12.83
CA GLY A 253 -9.07 16.99 -13.88
C GLY A 253 -7.61 17.45 -13.79
N ALA A 254 -7.40 18.76 -13.65
CA ALA A 254 -6.06 19.35 -13.61
C ALA A 254 -5.29 18.95 -12.34
N THR A 255 -5.95 18.93 -11.18
CA THR A 255 -5.31 18.56 -9.90
C THR A 255 -4.93 17.09 -9.87
N MET A 256 -5.83 16.19 -10.30
CA MET A 256 -5.55 14.75 -10.30
C MET A 256 -4.50 14.36 -11.34
N GLU A 257 -4.55 14.90 -12.57
CA GLU A 257 -3.51 14.64 -13.56
C GLU A 257 -2.14 15.18 -13.10
N ALA A 258 -2.07 16.35 -12.48
CA ALA A 258 -0.82 16.87 -11.93
C ALA A 258 -0.27 15.99 -10.79
N HIS A 259 -1.14 15.47 -9.91
CA HIS A 259 -0.75 14.53 -8.87
C HIS A 259 -0.24 13.21 -9.44
N TYR A 260 -1.00 12.58 -10.34
CA TYR A 260 -0.61 11.34 -10.99
C TYR A 260 0.69 11.48 -11.78
N ASP A 261 0.98 12.66 -12.32
CA ASP A 261 2.20 12.92 -13.10
C ASP A 261 3.45 13.17 -12.25
N THR A 262 3.31 13.74 -11.05
CA THR A 262 4.44 14.27 -10.27
C THR A 262 4.67 13.61 -8.92
N PHE A 263 3.70 12.90 -8.35
CA PHE A 263 3.85 12.32 -7.00
C PHE A 263 4.82 11.14 -6.97
N ILE A 264 4.66 10.17 -7.88
CA ILE A 264 5.64 9.10 -8.13
C ILE A 264 6.16 9.25 -9.55
N THR A 265 7.48 9.20 -9.69
CA THR A 265 8.21 9.44 -10.93
C THR A 265 9.06 8.23 -11.30
N GLU A 266 9.66 8.24 -12.48
CA GLU A 266 10.64 7.20 -12.86
C GLU A 266 11.83 7.14 -11.88
N GLU A 267 12.26 8.28 -11.34
CA GLU A 267 13.37 8.31 -10.39
C GLU A 267 13.02 7.59 -9.08
N ASP A 268 11.75 7.62 -8.65
CA ASP A 268 11.30 6.85 -7.49
C ASP A 268 11.48 5.34 -7.73
N PHE A 269 11.12 4.81 -8.91
CA PHE A 269 11.36 3.39 -9.27
C PHE A 269 12.85 3.04 -9.33
N ALA A 270 13.67 3.94 -9.88
CA ALA A 270 15.11 3.79 -9.89
C ALA A 270 15.71 3.75 -8.48
N GLN A 271 15.24 4.61 -7.57
CA GLN A 271 15.64 4.67 -6.16
C GLN A 271 15.17 3.44 -5.37
N ILE A 272 13.98 2.90 -5.67
CA ILE A 272 13.47 1.65 -5.07
C ILE A 272 14.41 0.49 -5.38
N ALA A 273 14.76 0.27 -6.66
CA ALA A 273 15.75 -0.75 -7.04
C ALA A 273 17.13 -0.45 -6.43
N GLY A 274 17.54 0.82 -6.41
CA GLY A 274 18.79 1.30 -5.80
C GLY A 274 18.88 1.05 -4.28
N ALA A 275 17.75 0.95 -3.58
CA ALA A 275 17.65 0.57 -2.17
C ALA A 275 17.73 -0.96 -1.93
N GLY A 276 17.95 -1.76 -2.98
CA GLY A 276 18.00 -3.23 -2.88
C GLY A 276 16.62 -3.88 -2.77
N LEU A 277 15.54 -3.13 -2.98
CA LEU A 277 14.18 -3.65 -3.08
C LEU A 277 13.97 -4.35 -4.43
N ASN A 278 13.00 -5.26 -4.49
CA ASN A 278 12.74 -6.09 -5.67
C ASN A 278 11.27 -6.15 -6.10
N TRP A 279 10.36 -5.58 -5.31
CA TRP A 279 8.93 -5.51 -5.61
C TRP A 279 8.33 -4.14 -5.33
N VAL A 280 7.24 -3.83 -6.01
CA VAL A 280 6.29 -2.77 -5.64
C VAL A 280 4.89 -3.36 -5.48
N ARG A 281 4.14 -2.92 -4.46
CA ARG A 281 2.68 -3.10 -4.40
C ARG A 281 2.04 -1.82 -4.89
N LEU A 282 1.12 -1.95 -5.85
CA LEU A 282 0.51 -0.84 -6.55
C LEU A 282 -1.01 -0.82 -6.32
N PRO A 283 -1.48 -0.07 -5.30
CA PRO A 283 -2.88 0.23 -5.11
C PRO A 283 -3.48 0.89 -6.35
N ILE A 284 -4.51 0.27 -6.93
CA ILE A 284 -5.30 0.82 -8.03
C ILE A 284 -6.79 0.90 -7.65
N PRO A 285 -7.50 1.94 -8.07
CA PRO A 285 -8.93 2.04 -7.82
C PRO A 285 -9.78 1.40 -8.92
N PHE A 286 -11.03 1.04 -8.59
CA PHE A 286 -11.99 0.63 -9.61
C PHE A 286 -12.28 1.71 -10.67
N TRP A 287 -12.16 3.00 -10.32
CA TRP A 287 -12.36 4.10 -11.26
C TRP A 287 -11.23 4.26 -12.29
N ALA A 288 -10.15 3.46 -12.19
CA ALA A 288 -9.22 3.26 -13.30
C ALA A 288 -9.88 2.59 -14.51
N ILE A 289 -10.97 1.82 -14.29
CA ILE A 289 -11.81 1.24 -15.33
C ILE A 289 -12.95 2.20 -15.68
N SER A 290 -13.86 2.45 -14.73
CA SER A 290 -15.04 3.31 -14.97
C SER A 290 -15.72 3.78 -13.68
N THR A 291 -16.43 4.90 -13.77
CA THR A 291 -17.44 5.35 -12.78
C THR A 291 -18.83 5.25 -13.38
N TRP A 292 -19.85 5.20 -12.52
CA TRP A 292 -21.26 5.21 -12.93
C TRP A 292 -21.93 6.56 -12.60
N PRO A 293 -22.66 7.17 -13.56
CA PRO A 293 -23.35 8.44 -13.35
C PRO A 293 -24.67 8.31 -12.57
N ASP A 294 -25.15 7.08 -12.37
CA ASP A 294 -26.28 6.73 -11.52
C ASP A 294 -25.94 5.43 -10.77
N VAL A 295 -25.78 5.53 -9.45
CA VAL A 295 -25.59 4.40 -8.53
C VAL A 295 -26.76 4.27 -7.55
N GLY A 296 -27.95 4.71 -7.97
CA GLY A 296 -29.17 4.69 -7.18
C GLY A 296 -29.48 6.02 -6.50
N THR A 297 -30.57 6.05 -5.73
CA THR A 297 -31.08 7.29 -5.13
C THR A 297 -30.74 7.46 -3.66
N ALA A 298 -30.32 8.67 -3.28
CA ALA A 298 -30.00 9.06 -1.92
C ALA A 298 -31.24 8.94 -0.98
N PRO A 299 -31.08 8.37 0.23
CA PRO A 299 -32.17 8.21 1.19
C PRO A 299 -32.94 9.50 1.48
N GLY A 300 -34.27 9.42 1.57
CA GLY A 300 -35.15 10.52 1.94
C GLY A 300 -35.35 11.63 0.88
N THR A 301 -34.40 11.84 -0.04
CA THR A 301 -34.52 12.87 -1.10
C THR A 301 -34.94 12.30 -2.45
N GLY A 302 -34.58 11.04 -2.75
CA GLY A 302 -34.80 10.45 -4.08
C GLY A 302 -33.88 11.01 -5.17
N THR A 303 -32.88 11.82 -4.82
CA THR A 303 -31.90 12.38 -5.76
C THR A 303 -30.96 11.28 -6.25
N ALA A 304 -30.72 11.18 -7.55
CA ALA A 304 -29.73 10.25 -8.10
C ALA A 304 -28.33 10.58 -7.56
N VAL A 305 -27.57 9.54 -7.24
CA VAL A 305 -26.17 9.61 -6.78
C VAL A 305 -25.26 9.26 -7.95
N ALA A 306 -24.22 10.06 -8.17
CA ALA A 306 -23.18 9.80 -9.15
C ALA A 306 -21.83 9.60 -8.44
N GLU A 307 -20.98 8.76 -9.00
CA GLU A 307 -19.61 8.57 -8.51
C GLU A 307 -18.71 9.73 -8.97
N PRO A 308 -18.08 10.49 -8.06
CA PRO A 308 -17.45 11.77 -8.38
C PRO A 308 -16.00 11.66 -8.90
N PHE A 309 -15.43 10.45 -8.95
CA PHE A 309 -14.03 10.23 -9.28
C PHE A 309 -13.69 10.55 -10.75
N LEU A 310 -12.41 10.85 -11.01
CA LEU A 310 -11.90 11.08 -12.37
C LEU A 310 -11.71 9.74 -13.12
N ALA A 311 -12.78 9.27 -13.76
CA ALA A 311 -12.84 7.97 -14.43
C ALA A 311 -11.76 7.78 -15.54
N GLY A 312 -11.10 6.62 -15.53
CA GLY A 312 -10.21 6.13 -16.59
C GLY A 312 -8.85 6.82 -16.71
N VAL A 313 -8.68 8.02 -16.15
CA VAL A 313 -7.48 8.85 -16.38
C VAL A 313 -6.23 8.27 -15.71
N CYS A 314 -6.33 7.75 -14.48
CA CYS A 314 -5.20 7.16 -13.77
C CYS A 314 -4.62 5.92 -14.47
N TRP A 315 -5.39 5.24 -15.33
CA TRP A 315 -4.91 4.04 -16.05
C TRP A 315 -3.69 4.32 -16.94
N ARG A 316 -3.63 5.47 -17.62
CA ARG A 316 -2.45 5.88 -18.41
C ARG A 316 -1.18 5.96 -17.56
N TYR A 317 -1.32 6.38 -16.31
CA TYR A 317 -0.22 6.50 -15.35
C TYR A 317 0.14 5.15 -14.73
N ILE A 318 -0.84 4.24 -14.53
CA ILE A 318 -0.59 2.84 -14.16
C ILE A 318 0.23 2.12 -15.25
N ILE A 319 -0.13 2.26 -16.53
CA ILE A 319 0.66 1.71 -17.65
C ILE A 319 2.10 2.23 -17.64
N ARG A 320 2.30 3.52 -17.36
CA ARG A 320 3.63 4.14 -17.23
C ARG A 320 4.41 3.59 -16.04
N ALA A 321 3.76 3.41 -14.88
CA ALA A 321 4.33 2.78 -13.69
C ALA A 321 4.79 1.35 -13.95
N LEU A 322 3.99 0.55 -14.68
CA LEU A 322 4.36 -0.80 -15.12
C LEU A 322 5.57 -0.80 -16.07
N GLY A 323 5.66 0.20 -16.96
CA GLY A 323 6.84 0.43 -17.80
C GLY A 323 8.12 0.70 -16.98
N TRP A 324 8.03 1.57 -15.96
CA TRP A 324 9.15 1.85 -15.05
C TRP A 324 9.50 0.63 -14.18
N ALA A 325 8.52 -0.11 -13.68
CA ALA A 325 8.72 -1.36 -12.95
C ALA A 325 9.53 -2.37 -13.78
N ARG A 326 9.12 -2.61 -15.03
CA ARG A 326 9.86 -3.47 -15.97
C ARG A 326 11.26 -2.94 -16.22
N LYS A 327 11.41 -1.63 -16.50
CA LYS A 327 12.70 -0.99 -16.79
C LYS A 327 13.74 -1.26 -15.71
N TYR A 328 13.35 -1.28 -14.43
CA TYR A 328 14.24 -1.53 -13.29
C TYR A 328 14.18 -2.97 -12.73
N GLY A 329 13.47 -3.89 -13.39
CA GLY A 329 13.36 -5.31 -12.98
C GLY A 329 12.51 -5.55 -11.73
N LEU A 330 11.67 -4.59 -11.33
CA LEU A 330 10.82 -4.68 -10.14
C LEU A 330 9.54 -5.47 -10.47
N ARG A 331 9.23 -6.50 -9.68
CA ARG A 331 7.96 -7.22 -9.77
C ARG A 331 6.82 -6.42 -9.16
N VAL A 332 5.60 -6.64 -9.64
CA VAL A 332 4.42 -5.88 -9.23
C VAL A 332 3.41 -6.80 -8.54
N ASN A 333 3.00 -6.45 -7.33
CA ASN A 333 1.70 -6.84 -6.78
C ASN A 333 0.70 -5.75 -7.19
N LEU A 334 -0.16 -6.02 -8.16
CA LEU A 334 -1.23 -5.08 -8.52
C LEU A 334 -2.39 -5.30 -7.55
N ASP A 335 -2.90 -4.25 -6.92
CA ASP A 335 -3.84 -4.38 -5.80
C ASP A 335 -5.12 -3.58 -6.06
N LEU A 336 -6.27 -4.25 -6.16
CA LEU A 336 -7.57 -3.59 -6.28
C LEU A 336 -7.98 -3.04 -4.91
N HIS A 337 -7.56 -1.81 -4.66
CA HIS A 337 -7.59 -1.19 -3.34
C HIS A 337 -8.98 -0.62 -2.99
N THR A 338 -9.80 -0.33 -4.00
CA THR A 338 -11.15 0.21 -3.85
C THR A 338 -12.16 -0.59 -4.66
N VAL A 339 -13.34 -0.87 -4.08
CA VAL A 339 -14.43 -1.57 -4.76
C VAL A 339 -15.78 -0.86 -4.56
N PRO A 340 -16.75 -1.02 -5.48
CA PRO A 340 -18.09 -0.43 -5.36
C PRO A 340 -18.75 -0.70 -4.01
N GLY A 341 -19.31 0.34 -3.40
CA GLY A 341 -19.97 0.29 -2.11
C GLY A 341 -19.05 0.28 -0.88
N SER A 342 -17.72 0.28 -1.06
CA SER A 342 -16.68 0.12 -0.03
C SER A 342 -16.72 -1.23 0.70
N GLN A 343 -15.53 -1.82 0.85
CA GLN A 343 -15.28 -3.09 1.54
C GLN A 343 -14.90 -2.97 3.01
N ASN A 344 -14.50 -1.78 3.48
CA ASN A 344 -14.08 -1.55 4.86
C ASN A 344 -14.65 -0.27 5.51
N GLY A 345 -15.23 0.64 4.71
CA GLY A 345 -15.78 1.91 5.18
C GLY A 345 -14.73 2.96 5.55
N TYR A 346 -13.45 2.72 5.26
CA TYR A 346 -12.33 3.62 5.54
C TYR A 346 -12.05 4.53 4.34
N ASN A 347 -11.39 5.67 4.56
CA ASN A 347 -11.12 6.69 3.54
C ASN A 347 -10.34 6.15 2.32
N HIS A 348 -9.33 5.30 2.54
CA HIS A 348 -8.53 4.66 1.49
C HIS A 348 -9.30 3.61 0.66
N SER A 349 -10.55 3.26 1.00
CA SER A 349 -11.46 2.57 0.06
C SER A 349 -12.12 3.51 -0.96
N GLY A 350 -11.70 4.79 -1.00
CA GLY A 350 -12.23 5.86 -1.83
C GLY A 350 -13.38 6.64 -1.17
N LYS A 351 -14.15 6.01 -0.27
CA LYS A 351 -15.28 6.64 0.43
C LYS A 351 -15.41 6.15 1.87
N LEU A 352 -15.26 7.06 2.83
CA LEU A 352 -15.50 6.84 4.25
C LEU A 352 -17.01 6.58 4.50
N GLY A 353 -17.33 5.65 5.40
CA GLY A 353 -18.69 5.44 5.90
C GLY A 353 -19.11 3.97 5.94
N GLN A 354 -20.19 3.63 5.23
CA GLN A 354 -20.82 2.30 5.30
C GLN A 354 -20.17 1.31 4.34
N VAL A 355 -19.85 0.10 4.83
CA VAL A 355 -19.55 -1.06 4.00
C VAL A 355 -20.84 -1.54 3.33
N ASN A 356 -20.95 -1.39 2.01
CA ASN A 356 -22.06 -1.90 1.19
C ASN A 356 -21.60 -2.96 0.17
N PHE A 357 -20.31 -3.29 0.10
CA PHE A 357 -19.83 -4.49 -0.59
C PHE A 357 -20.17 -5.74 0.25
N LEU A 358 -20.87 -6.72 -0.34
CA LEU A 358 -21.34 -7.96 0.33
C LEU A 358 -22.15 -7.76 1.64
N ASN A 359 -22.65 -6.55 1.89
CA ASN A 359 -23.38 -6.18 3.11
C ASN A 359 -24.58 -5.28 2.78
N GLY A 360 -25.71 -5.52 3.44
CA GLY A 360 -26.97 -4.80 3.24
C GLY A 360 -27.62 -5.01 1.88
N ILE A 361 -28.59 -4.16 1.55
CA ILE A 361 -29.47 -4.33 0.38
C ILE A 361 -28.69 -4.34 -0.94
N MET A 362 -27.64 -3.53 -1.08
CA MET A 362 -26.82 -3.45 -2.30
C MET A 362 -25.64 -4.42 -2.32
N GLY A 363 -25.49 -5.27 -1.29
CA GLY A 363 -24.35 -6.17 -1.10
C GLY A 363 -24.02 -7.06 -2.29
N VAL A 364 -25.04 -7.66 -2.90
CA VAL A 364 -24.87 -8.56 -4.07
C VAL A 364 -24.59 -7.77 -5.34
N ALA A 365 -25.34 -6.70 -5.62
CA ALA A 365 -25.12 -5.85 -6.80
C ALA A 365 -23.70 -5.25 -6.84
N ASN A 366 -23.24 -4.71 -5.70
CA ASN A 366 -21.87 -4.22 -5.56
C ASN A 366 -20.84 -5.33 -5.83
N ALA A 367 -21.03 -6.52 -5.27
CA ALA A 367 -20.13 -7.66 -5.50
C ALA A 367 -20.12 -8.15 -6.97
N GLN A 368 -21.24 -8.13 -7.67
CA GLN A 368 -21.30 -8.43 -9.12
C GLN A 368 -20.47 -7.44 -9.94
N ARG A 369 -20.54 -6.13 -9.60
CA ARG A 369 -19.71 -5.10 -10.25
C ARG A 369 -18.23 -5.26 -9.91
N THR A 370 -17.90 -5.66 -8.68
CA THR A 370 -16.52 -5.99 -8.29
C THR A 370 -15.97 -7.19 -9.08
N LEU A 371 -16.76 -8.26 -9.29
CA LEU A 371 -16.33 -9.41 -10.09
C LEU A 371 -16.04 -9.03 -11.54
N ASP A 372 -16.86 -8.17 -12.17
CA ASP A 372 -16.62 -7.69 -13.54
C ASP A 372 -15.32 -6.88 -13.62
N TYR A 373 -15.00 -6.08 -12.60
CA TYR A 373 -13.72 -5.36 -12.53
C TYR A 373 -12.51 -6.28 -12.29
N ILE A 374 -12.64 -7.30 -11.43
CA ILE A 374 -11.59 -8.32 -11.23
C ILE A 374 -11.36 -9.08 -12.54
N ARG A 375 -12.42 -9.42 -13.29
CA ARG A 375 -12.35 -10.04 -14.61
C ARG A 375 -11.56 -9.17 -15.60
N ILE A 376 -11.96 -7.91 -15.77
CA ILE A 376 -11.29 -6.96 -16.67
C ILE A 376 -9.81 -6.77 -16.33
N ILE A 377 -9.45 -6.72 -15.04
CA ILE A 377 -8.04 -6.65 -14.62
C ILE A 377 -7.31 -7.96 -14.91
N THR A 378 -7.94 -9.10 -14.65
CA THR A 378 -7.36 -10.44 -14.89
C THR A 378 -7.03 -10.66 -16.36
N GLU A 379 -7.98 -10.31 -17.24
CA GLU A 379 -7.82 -10.29 -18.68
C GLU A 379 -6.59 -9.47 -19.10
N PHE A 380 -6.44 -8.26 -18.55
CA PHE A 380 -5.29 -7.40 -18.86
C PHE A 380 -3.95 -7.96 -18.33
N VAL A 381 -3.86 -8.32 -17.04
CA VAL A 381 -2.58 -8.69 -16.40
C VAL A 381 -2.05 -10.06 -16.84
N SER A 382 -2.92 -10.90 -17.40
CA SER A 382 -2.56 -12.26 -17.83
C SER A 382 -2.12 -12.35 -19.29
N GLN A 383 -2.17 -11.24 -20.03
CA GLN A 383 -1.56 -11.14 -21.37
C GLN A 383 -0.03 -11.43 -21.29
N PRO A 384 0.58 -12.00 -22.33
CA PRO A 384 2.01 -12.36 -22.35
C PRO A 384 2.96 -11.21 -21.98
N GLU A 385 2.58 -9.98 -22.31
CA GLU A 385 3.31 -8.76 -22.01
C GLU A 385 3.41 -8.46 -20.50
N TYR A 386 2.45 -8.91 -19.69
CA TYR A 386 2.33 -8.51 -18.28
C TYR A 386 2.49 -9.65 -17.27
N VAL A 387 2.27 -10.91 -17.68
CA VAL A 387 2.23 -12.07 -16.77
C VAL A 387 3.52 -12.28 -15.94
N ASN A 388 4.69 -11.93 -16.48
CA ASN A 388 5.97 -11.98 -15.75
C ASN A 388 6.18 -10.78 -14.82
N LEU A 389 5.67 -9.60 -15.20
CA LEU A 389 5.81 -8.36 -14.45
C LEU A 389 4.86 -8.31 -13.25
N ILE A 390 3.64 -8.84 -13.42
CA ILE A 390 2.55 -8.82 -12.44
C ILE A 390 2.23 -10.27 -11.99
N PRO A 391 3.14 -10.95 -11.28
CA PRO A 391 2.92 -12.32 -10.81
C PRO A 391 1.95 -12.43 -9.63
N MET A 392 1.44 -11.32 -9.09
CA MET A 392 0.54 -11.25 -7.93
C MET A 392 -0.55 -10.20 -8.17
N PHE A 393 -1.80 -10.58 -7.92
CA PHE A 393 -2.97 -9.69 -8.02
C PHE A 393 -3.79 -9.76 -6.72
N GLY A 394 -3.76 -8.67 -5.93
CA GLY A 394 -4.64 -8.44 -4.78
C GLY A 394 -6.06 -8.13 -5.27
N ILE A 395 -7.00 -9.05 -5.06
CA ILE A 395 -8.34 -8.92 -5.67
C ILE A 395 -9.30 -8.01 -4.90
N VAL A 396 -9.11 -7.86 -3.58
CA VAL A 396 -9.81 -6.88 -2.73
C VAL A 396 -8.93 -6.54 -1.52
N ASN A 397 -8.50 -5.29 -1.40
CA ASN A 397 -7.78 -4.81 -0.21
C ASN A 397 -8.67 -4.77 1.04
N GLU A 398 -8.17 -5.19 2.19
CA GLU A 398 -8.77 -4.93 3.52
C GLU A 398 -10.28 -5.19 3.71
N ALA A 399 -10.88 -6.16 3.01
CA ALA A 399 -12.31 -6.48 3.16
C ALA A 399 -12.68 -6.84 4.61
N LEU A 400 -13.50 -6.01 5.26
CA LEU A 400 -13.72 -6.04 6.71
C LEU A 400 -14.64 -7.20 7.13
N LEU A 401 -14.04 -8.34 7.49
CA LEU A 401 -14.76 -9.58 7.82
C LEU A 401 -15.78 -9.42 8.96
N SER A 402 -15.48 -8.56 9.94
CA SER A 402 -16.36 -8.29 11.08
C SER A 402 -17.68 -7.62 10.69
N THR A 403 -17.74 -6.99 9.51
CA THR A 403 -18.94 -6.33 8.98
C THR A 403 -19.58 -7.12 7.83
N ILE A 404 -18.77 -7.68 6.93
CA ILE A 404 -19.24 -8.46 5.78
C ILE A 404 -19.75 -9.85 6.22
N GLY A 405 -18.98 -10.54 7.06
CA GLY A 405 -19.20 -11.92 7.45
C GLY A 405 -18.33 -12.92 6.66
N ARG A 406 -17.81 -13.93 7.37
CA ARG A 406 -16.90 -14.92 6.78
C ARG A 406 -17.53 -15.76 5.66
N PRO A 407 -18.76 -16.31 5.78
CA PRO A 407 -19.38 -17.07 4.69
C PRO A 407 -19.57 -16.26 3.39
N GLN A 408 -19.87 -14.97 3.50
CA GLN A 408 -20.05 -14.05 2.38
C GLN A 408 -18.74 -13.85 1.63
N LEU A 409 -17.67 -13.50 2.36
CA LEU A 409 -16.38 -13.19 1.76
C LEU A 409 -15.69 -14.46 1.21
N THR A 410 -15.79 -15.60 1.90
CA THR A 410 -15.18 -16.85 1.40
C THR A 410 -15.90 -17.43 0.18
N SER A 411 -17.23 -17.25 0.08
CA SER A 411 -18.00 -17.56 -1.13
C SER A 411 -17.57 -16.67 -2.31
N PHE A 412 -17.47 -15.35 -2.09
CA PHE A 412 -16.98 -14.42 -3.09
C PHE A 412 -15.55 -14.70 -3.55
N TYR A 413 -14.63 -15.07 -2.64
CA TYR A 413 -13.25 -15.41 -3.01
C TYR A 413 -13.15 -16.71 -3.82
N LEU A 414 -14.05 -17.69 -3.61
CA LEU A 414 -14.11 -18.88 -4.46
C LEU A 414 -14.68 -18.56 -5.85
N GLU A 415 -15.76 -17.77 -5.92
CA GLU A 415 -16.32 -17.29 -7.21
C GLU A 415 -15.27 -16.51 -8.01
N ALA A 416 -14.55 -15.59 -7.36
CA ALA A 416 -13.46 -14.84 -7.99
C ALA A 416 -12.30 -15.76 -8.42
N HIS A 417 -11.91 -16.74 -7.59
CA HIS A 417 -10.88 -17.73 -7.97
C HIS A 417 -11.28 -18.52 -9.21
N ASP A 418 -12.50 -19.05 -9.25
CA ASP A 418 -12.96 -19.91 -10.34
C ASP A 418 -13.11 -19.12 -11.66
N MET A 419 -13.55 -17.86 -11.58
CA MET A 419 -13.54 -16.92 -12.72
C MET A 419 -12.10 -16.63 -13.20
N ILE A 420 -11.18 -16.28 -12.29
CA ILE A 420 -9.79 -15.99 -12.64
C ILE A 420 -9.10 -17.20 -13.27
N ARG A 421 -9.27 -18.41 -12.71
CA ARG A 421 -8.69 -19.64 -13.26
C ARG A 421 -9.41 -20.16 -14.50
N GLY A 422 -10.65 -19.72 -14.75
CA GLY A 422 -11.32 -19.87 -16.03
C GLY A 422 -10.60 -19.14 -17.15
N ILE A 423 -10.29 -17.85 -16.94
CA ILE A 423 -9.55 -16.98 -17.89
C ILE A 423 -8.09 -17.43 -18.03
N THR A 424 -7.40 -17.59 -16.90
CA THR A 424 -5.94 -17.76 -16.88
C THR A 424 -5.49 -19.19 -17.12
N GLY A 425 -6.34 -20.18 -16.87
CA GLY A 425 -5.95 -21.58 -16.72
C GLY A 425 -5.36 -21.90 -15.35
N LEU A 426 -4.90 -23.14 -15.19
CA LEU A 426 -4.39 -23.70 -13.92
C LEU A 426 -2.90 -24.03 -14.00
N GLY A 427 -2.18 -23.83 -12.90
CA GLY A 427 -0.79 -24.24 -12.70
C GLY A 427 0.25 -23.16 -13.02
N ALA A 428 1.50 -23.42 -12.65
CA ALA A 428 2.57 -22.43 -12.73
C ALA A 428 2.75 -21.86 -14.16
N GLY A 429 2.76 -20.52 -14.27
CA GLY A 429 2.84 -19.77 -15.53
C GLY A 429 1.50 -19.30 -16.09
N ASN A 430 0.37 -19.84 -15.61
CA ASN A 430 -0.97 -19.50 -16.10
C ASN A 430 -1.59 -18.36 -15.27
N GLY A 431 -1.23 -17.10 -15.59
CA GLY A 431 -1.69 -15.91 -14.86
C GLY A 431 -1.13 -15.75 -13.44
N PRO A 432 -1.55 -14.72 -12.69
CA PRO A 432 -0.97 -14.36 -11.39
C PRO A 432 -1.38 -15.30 -10.25
N PHE A 433 -0.63 -15.23 -9.14
CA PHE A 433 -1.13 -15.62 -7.83
C PHE A 433 -2.28 -14.70 -7.40
N ILE A 434 -3.37 -15.30 -6.92
CA ILE A 434 -4.53 -14.56 -6.40
C ILE A 434 -4.23 -14.21 -4.95
N SER A 435 -4.07 -12.93 -4.63
CA SER A 435 -3.85 -12.47 -3.26
C SER A 435 -5.17 -12.05 -2.63
N ILE A 436 -5.43 -12.56 -1.42
CA ILE A 436 -6.57 -12.20 -0.58
C ILE A 436 -6.09 -11.63 0.74
N HIS A 437 -6.67 -10.50 1.17
CA HIS A 437 -6.40 -9.96 2.50
C HIS A 437 -7.11 -10.79 3.60
N ASP A 438 -6.47 -10.93 4.76
CA ASP A 438 -6.95 -11.72 5.91
C ASP A 438 -8.23 -11.18 6.59
N GLY A 439 -8.72 -10.03 6.13
CA GLY A 439 -9.94 -9.36 6.57
C GLY A 439 -9.94 -8.89 8.02
N PHE A 440 -8.75 -8.73 8.62
CA PHE A 440 -8.52 -8.42 10.04
C PHE A 440 -8.96 -9.53 11.02
N ASP A 441 -9.23 -10.74 10.52
CA ASP A 441 -9.50 -11.91 11.35
C ASP A 441 -8.21 -12.64 11.76
N GLY A 442 -7.07 -12.24 11.19
CA GLY A 442 -5.73 -12.75 11.49
C GLY A 442 -5.39 -14.07 10.79
N VAL A 443 -4.13 -14.18 10.36
CA VAL A 443 -3.66 -15.29 9.51
C VAL A 443 -3.93 -16.73 10.01
N PRO A 444 -4.00 -17.07 11.32
CA PRO A 444 -4.31 -18.44 11.74
C PRO A 444 -5.72 -18.89 11.36
N ASN A 445 -6.70 -17.97 11.29
CA ASN A 445 -8.10 -18.28 11.00
C ASN A 445 -8.36 -18.59 9.52
N TRP A 446 -7.33 -18.48 8.67
CA TRP A 446 -7.37 -18.86 7.26
C TRP A 446 -6.73 -20.22 6.97
N ALA A 447 -6.13 -20.88 7.97
CA ALA A 447 -5.52 -22.20 7.80
C ALA A 447 -6.48 -23.21 7.14
N GLY A 448 -6.03 -23.87 6.09
CA GLY A 448 -6.86 -24.80 5.31
C GLY A 448 -7.99 -24.17 4.49
N PHE A 449 -7.92 -22.87 4.18
CA PHE A 449 -8.79 -22.25 3.17
C PHE A 449 -8.46 -22.81 1.77
N LEU A 450 -9.49 -23.20 1.02
CA LEU A 450 -9.44 -23.81 -0.33
C LEU A 450 -8.27 -24.81 -0.58
N PRO A 451 -8.13 -25.91 0.18
CA PRO A 451 -7.03 -26.86 -0.02
C PRO A 451 -7.10 -27.49 -1.42
N GLY A 452 -6.00 -27.43 -2.18
CA GLY A 452 -5.96 -27.90 -3.57
C GLY A 452 -6.34 -26.84 -4.62
N SER A 453 -6.58 -25.59 -4.22
CA SER A 453 -6.68 -24.43 -5.13
C SER A 453 -5.37 -24.23 -5.92
N ASP A 454 -5.40 -23.41 -6.96
CA ASP A 454 -4.19 -23.01 -7.69
C ASP A 454 -3.72 -21.61 -7.29
N ARG A 455 -2.58 -21.54 -6.59
CA ARG A 455 -1.80 -20.31 -6.36
C ARG A 455 -2.61 -19.16 -5.75
N ILE A 456 -3.02 -19.33 -4.48
CA ILE A 456 -3.54 -18.25 -3.63
C ILE A 456 -2.46 -17.81 -2.64
N ILE A 457 -2.35 -16.49 -2.41
CA ILE A 457 -1.53 -15.86 -1.37
C ILE A 457 -2.45 -15.28 -0.29
N LEU A 458 -2.08 -15.46 0.98
CA LEU A 458 -2.67 -14.71 2.08
C LEU A 458 -1.87 -13.43 2.32
N ASP A 459 -2.55 -12.30 2.30
CA ASP A 459 -2.03 -10.99 2.64
C ASP A 459 -2.50 -10.58 4.04
N THR A 460 -1.62 -9.96 4.83
CA THR A 460 -1.90 -9.50 6.19
C THR A 460 -1.19 -8.18 6.47
N HIS A 461 -1.85 -7.27 7.17
CA HIS A 461 -1.38 -5.89 7.37
C HIS A 461 -1.05 -5.61 8.86
N PRO A 462 0.10 -6.09 9.37
CA PRO A 462 0.49 -5.91 10.77
C PRO A 462 0.92 -4.47 11.11
N TYR A 463 0.13 -3.81 11.97
CA TYR A 463 0.44 -2.52 12.58
C TYR A 463 0.30 -2.55 14.10
N PHE A 464 1.11 -1.75 14.83
CA PHE A 464 0.88 -1.46 16.25
C PHE A 464 0.16 -0.12 16.46
N ALA A 465 0.32 0.86 15.56
CA ALA A 465 -0.32 2.17 15.64
C ALA A 465 -1.83 2.10 15.97
N PHE A 466 -2.56 1.17 15.37
CA PHE A 466 -4.02 1.12 15.40
C PHE A 466 -4.61 0.13 16.41
N ASP A 467 -3.83 -0.33 17.39
CA ASP A 467 -4.28 -1.24 18.46
C ASP A 467 -5.10 -0.55 19.58
N GLN A 468 -5.37 0.75 19.41
CA GLN A 468 -6.08 1.64 20.34
C GLN A 468 -5.40 1.75 21.72
N GLN A 469 -4.11 1.41 21.83
CA GLN A 469 -3.33 1.58 23.04
C GLN A 469 -2.53 2.90 23.01
N PRO A 470 -2.15 3.46 24.18
CA PRO A 470 -1.35 4.69 24.24
C PRO A 470 0.07 4.56 23.67
N ASN A 471 0.60 3.34 23.53
CA ASN A 471 1.90 3.04 22.92
C ASN A 471 3.08 3.92 23.43
N ASP A 472 3.02 4.30 24.72
CA ASP A 472 3.95 5.21 25.39
C ASP A 472 5.36 4.64 25.66
N ALA A 473 5.59 3.35 25.43
CA ALA A 473 6.89 2.74 25.73
C ALA A 473 7.98 3.40 24.88
N PRO A 474 9.12 3.82 25.48
CA PRO A 474 10.12 4.61 24.77
C PRO A 474 10.82 3.77 23.71
N ILE A 475 10.79 4.23 22.46
CA ILE A 475 11.62 3.67 21.37
C ILE A 475 13.07 4.19 21.44
N ALA A 476 13.27 5.40 21.97
CA ALA A 476 14.56 6.09 22.05
C ALA A 476 15.42 5.66 23.26
N THR A 477 15.70 4.37 23.40
CA THR A 477 16.40 3.77 24.57
C THR A 477 17.93 3.79 24.51
N GLY A 478 18.54 4.14 23.37
CA GLY A 478 19.98 4.16 23.21
C GLY A 478 20.40 4.51 21.78
N THR A 479 21.69 4.76 21.57
CA THR A 479 22.27 5.06 20.24
C THR A 479 22.96 3.88 19.58
N ASP A 480 23.01 2.72 20.24
CA ASP A 480 23.52 1.47 19.69
C ASP A 480 22.42 0.79 18.84
N PRO A 481 22.58 0.65 17.51
CA PRO A 481 21.58 0.02 16.65
C PRO A 481 21.32 -1.46 16.98
N ALA A 482 22.22 -2.14 17.73
CA ALA A 482 22.00 -3.51 18.14
C ALA A 482 20.97 -3.64 19.28
N THR A 483 20.85 -2.62 20.15
CA THR A 483 20.10 -2.70 21.42
C THR A 483 19.07 -1.57 21.66
N ALA A 484 19.00 -0.57 20.78
CA ALA A 484 17.97 0.47 20.81
C ALA A 484 16.56 -0.07 20.47
N GLY A 485 15.53 0.76 20.65
CA GLY A 485 14.13 0.44 20.31
C GLY A 485 13.28 -0.01 21.50
N GLY A 486 13.91 -0.40 22.61
CA GLY A 486 13.21 -0.78 23.83
C GLY A 486 12.43 -2.08 23.67
N THR A 487 11.12 -2.07 23.99
CA THR A 487 10.26 -3.26 23.88
C THR A 487 9.87 -3.58 22.43
N TRP A 488 9.75 -2.55 21.59
CA TRP A 488 9.12 -2.65 20.26
C TRP A 488 9.76 -3.68 19.31
N PRO A 489 11.10 -3.77 19.18
CA PRO A 489 11.72 -4.74 18.27
C PRO A 489 11.43 -6.20 18.67
N LEU A 490 11.55 -6.53 19.96
CA LEU A 490 11.25 -7.89 20.43
C LEU A 490 9.74 -8.19 20.38
N GLN A 491 8.90 -7.18 20.60
CA GLN A 491 7.46 -7.29 20.44
C GLN A 491 7.06 -7.61 19.00
N ALA A 492 7.56 -6.86 18.00
CA ALA A 492 7.37 -7.16 16.57
C ALA A 492 7.72 -8.61 16.23
N CYS A 493 8.91 -9.07 16.64
CA CYS A 493 9.37 -10.42 16.42
C CYS A 493 8.45 -11.51 17.03
N ASN A 494 7.98 -11.30 18.27
CA ASN A 494 7.11 -12.26 18.94
C ASN A 494 5.65 -12.21 18.46
N SER A 495 5.17 -11.04 18.03
CA SER A 495 3.81 -10.84 17.53
C SER A 495 3.62 -11.37 16.12
N TRP A 496 4.60 -11.20 15.22
CA TRP A 496 4.39 -11.46 13.79
C TRP A 496 5.13 -12.70 13.28
N GLY A 497 6.37 -12.94 13.73
CA GLY A 497 7.20 -14.06 13.28
C GLY A 497 6.53 -15.44 13.42
N PRO A 498 6.01 -15.81 14.60
CA PRO A 498 5.30 -17.07 14.79
C PRO A 498 4.02 -17.18 13.94
N LEU A 499 3.29 -16.08 13.73
CA LEU A 499 2.05 -16.07 12.95
C LEU A 499 2.33 -16.30 11.46
N ILE A 500 3.31 -15.60 10.89
CA ILE A 500 3.74 -15.78 9.50
C ILE A 500 4.26 -17.19 9.27
N ASN A 501 5.15 -17.72 10.12
CA ASN A 501 5.67 -19.09 9.96
C ASN A 501 4.57 -20.17 10.07
N THR A 502 3.61 -19.98 10.99
CA THR A 502 2.46 -20.89 11.13
C THR A 502 1.55 -20.81 9.90
N SER A 503 1.27 -19.60 9.41
CA SER A 503 0.46 -19.38 8.21
C SER A 503 1.12 -20.00 6.97
N ARG A 504 2.43 -19.82 6.79
CA ARG A 504 3.16 -20.44 5.67
C ARG A 504 3.07 -21.97 5.66
N SER A 505 3.01 -22.57 6.85
CA SER A 505 2.85 -24.02 7.01
C SER A 505 1.41 -24.51 6.80
N ALA A 506 0.41 -23.70 7.17
CA ALA A 506 -1.00 -24.14 7.29
C ALA A 506 -1.97 -23.55 6.24
N PHE A 507 -1.58 -22.47 5.56
CA PHE A 507 -2.30 -21.82 4.46
C PHE A 507 -1.59 -22.09 3.13
N GLY A 508 -0.33 -21.68 3.02
CA GLY A 508 0.42 -21.59 1.77
C GLY A 508 1.27 -20.32 1.75
N VAL A 509 1.50 -19.72 0.58
CA VAL A 509 2.27 -18.48 0.51
C VAL A 509 1.56 -17.37 1.31
N THR A 510 2.28 -16.75 2.24
CA THR A 510 1.80 -15.65 3.09
C THR A 510 2.82 -14.52 3.08
N VAL A 511 2.35 -13.30 2.88
CA VAL A 511 3.16 -12.06 2.83
C VAL A 511 2.57 -11.00 3.74
N ALA A 512 3.39 -10.05 4.19
CA ALA A 512 2.91 -8.82 4.80
C ALA A 512 2.80 -7.71 3.74
N GLY A 513 1.66 -7.58 3.08
CA GLY A 513 1.40 -6.59 2.03
C GLY A 513 1.41 -5.15 2.52
N GLU A 514 1.29 -4.94 3.83
CA GLU A 514 1.52 -3.65 4.46
C GLU A 514 2.11 -3.77 5.87
N PHE A 515 3.12 -2.94 6.17
CA PHE A 515 3.57 -2.63 7.53
C PHE A 515 4.33 -1.30 7.51
N SER A 516 4.54 -0.66 8.65
CA SER A 516 5.34 0.58 8.72
C SER A 516 6.18 0.66 9.99
N ASN A 517 6.88 1.78 10.21
CA ASN A 517 7.48 2.09 11.50
C ASN A 517 6.48 2.69 12.50
N GLY A 518 5.19 2.74 12.15
CA GLY A 518 4.08 3.16 12.99
C GLY A 518 3.86 2.24 14.20
N TYR A 519 4.71 2.41 15.20
CA TYR A 519 4.49 1.85 16.54
C TYR A 519 3.50 2.69 17.36
N ASN A 520 3.24 3.93 16.93
CA ASN A 520 2.22 4.84 17.42
C ASN A 520 1.46 5.46 16.23
N ASP A 521 0.34 6.11 16.51
CA ASP A 521 -0.58 6.71 15.54
C ASP A 521 -0.46 8.24 15.43
N CYS A 522 0.74 8.79 15.66
CA CYS A 522 1.01 10.19 15.32
C CYS A 522 1.31 10.37 13.82
N GLY A 523 0.56 11.29 13.21
CA GLY A 523 0.78 11.77 11.85
C GLY A 523 -0.37 12.70 11.44
N LEU A 524 -0.09 13.72 10.63
CA LEU A 524 -1.16 14.61 10.14
C LEU A 524 -2.18 13.78 9.35
N TYR A 525 -3.44 13.81 9.80
CA TYR A 525 -4.56 13.06 9.23
C TYR A 525 -4.42 11.53 9.20
N LEU A 526 -3.49 10.93 9.95
CA LEU A 526 -3.26 9.47 9.95
C LEU A 526 -4.53 8.68 10.32
N ASN A 527 -5.22 9.10 11.37
CA ASN A 527 -6.52 8.55 11.78
C ASN A 527 -7.71 9.22 11.06
N GLY A 528 -7.48 9.78 9.87
CA GLY A 528 -8.43 10.58 9.09
C GLY A 528 -8.37 12.09 9.37
N VAL A 529 -9.00 12.90 8.50
CA VAL A 529 -8.89 14.38 8.52
C VAL A 529 -9.38 15.02 9.83
N ASN A 530 -10.40 14.42 10.46
CA ASN A 530 -10.91 14.80 11.78
C ASN A 530 -10.55 13.78 12.88
N GLY A 531 -9.54 12.95 12.63
CA GLY A 531 -9.10 11.89 13.54
C GLY A 531 -8.37 12.41 14.77
N THR A 532 -8.50 11.68 15.88
CA THR A 532 -7.70 11.86 17.09
C THR A 532 -6.72 10.70 17.24
N HIS A 533 -5.55 10.93 17.84
CA HIS A 533 -4.59 9.87 18.17
C HIS A 533 -4.89 9.21 19.52
N PHE A 534 -4.49 7.95 19.67
CA PHE A 534 -4.47 7.21 20.93
C PHE A 534 -3.15 7.39 21.67
N TYR A 535 -2.05 7.70 20.96
CA TYR A 535 -0.72 7.92 21.55
C TYR A 535 -0.77 8.88 22.76
N GLY A 536 -0.25 8.46 23.90
CA GLY A 536 -0.31 9.23 25.15
C GLY A 536 0.75 10.33 25.27
N GLY A 537 1.74 10.34 24.37
CA GLY A 537 2.79 11.34 24.30
C GLY A 537 2.48 12.51 23.35
N ASP A 538 3.51 13.31 23.09
CA ASP A 538 3.45 14.47 22.19
C ASP A 538 3.65 14.03 20.72
N CYS A 539 2.67 14.33 19.87
CA CYS A 539 2.74 14.04 18.43
C CYS A 539 3.53 15.07 17.61
N ASP A 540 3.85 16.26 18.13
CA ASP A 540 4.66 17.26 17.39
C ASP A 540 6.04 16.69 17.04
N LEU A 541 6.64 15.94 17.98
CA LEU A 541 7.89 15.20 17.77
C LEU A 541 7.78 14.20 16.61
N TRP A 542 6.64 13.53 16.47
CA TRP A 542 6.45 12.47 15.48
C TRP A 542 6.02 13.00 14.11
N GLN A 543 5.57 14.26 14.02
CA GLN A 543 5.24 14.92 12.76
C GLN A 543 6.44 15.64 12.11
N ASP A 544 7.52 15.95 12.84
CA ASP A 544 8.75 16.51 12.23
C ASP A 544 10.01 15.69 12.58
N SER A 545 10.39 14.83 11.63
CA SER A 545 11.61 14.01 11.72
C SER A 545 12.94 14.79 11.67
N SER A 546 12.94 16.07 11.30
CA SER A 546 14.13 16.92 11.36
C SER A 546 14.64 17.09 12.79
N THR A 547 13.74 16.96 13.78
CA THR A 547 14.04 17.04 15.21
C THR A 547 14.58 15.73 15.80
N TRP A 548 14.53 14.61 15.07
CA TRP A 548 14.85 13.29 15.61
C TRP A 548 16.34 13.12 15.91
N ASN A 549 16.65 12.92 17.19
CA ASN A 549 18.00 12.63 17.66
C ASN A 549 18.43 11.19 17.33
N ALA A 550 19.73 10.91 17.48
CA ALA A 550 20.33 9.61 17.17
C ALA A 550 19.72 8.42 17.97
N SER A 551 19.14 8.66 19.14
CA SER A 551 18.48 7.61 19.95
C SER A 551 17.13 7.20 19.35
N ILE A 552 16.35 8.17 18.87
CA ILE A 552 15.10 7.92 18.12
C ILE A 552 15.43 7.14 16.84
N LYS A 553 16.41 7.62 16.06
CA LYS A 553 16.78 7.00 14.78
C LYS A 553 17.29 5.56 14.93
N ALA A 554 18.14 5.29 15.94
CA ALA A 554 18.60 3.94 16.24
C ALA A 554 17.44 3.03 16.69
N GLY A 555 16.50 3.54 17.48
CA GLY A 555 15.34 2.79 17.94
C GLY A 555 14.36 2.44 16.83
N VAL A 556 14.00 3.43 15.99
CA VAL A 556 13.15 3.23 14.81
C VAL A 556 13.82 2.27 13.81
N GLY A 557 15.12 2.42 13.54
CA GLY A 557 15.85 1.50 12.66
C GLY A 557 15.93 0.07 13.19
N LYS A 558 16.06 -0.12 14.50
CA LYS A 558 16.02 -1.46 15.12
C LYS A 558 14.62 -2.06 15.10
N PHE A 559 13.58 -1.24 15.24
CA PHE A 559 12.19 -1.66 15.03
C PHE A 559 11.97 -2.11 13.58
N ALA A 560 12.37 -1.30 12.59
CA ALA A 560 12.28 -1.65 11.16
C ALA A 560 12.93 -3.01 10.84
N LEU A 561 14.17 -3.22 11.28
CA LEU A 561 14.91 -4.47 11.10
C LEU A 561 14.18 -5.68 11.72
N ALA A 562 13.59 -5.50 12.90
CA ALA A 562 12.84 -6.56 13.58
C ALA A 562 11.51 -6.87 12.88
N SER A 563 10.79 -5.84 12.40
CA SER A 563 9.58 -5.98 11.60
C SER A 563 9.85 -6.77 10.32
N MET A 564 10.88 -6.37 9.57
CA MET A 564 11.30 -7.01 8.31
C MET A 564 11.70 -8.49 8.50
N ASP A 565 12.44 -8.81 9.56
CA ASP A 565 12.86 -10.19 9.88
C ASP A 565 11.68 -11.07 10.34
N ALA A 566 10.74 -10.49 11.09
CA ALA A 566 9.54 -11.19 11.53
C ALA A 566 8.62 -11.55 10.33
N MET A 567 8.46 -10.62 9.39
CA MET A 567 7.58 -10.79 8.23
C MET A 567 8.21 -11.61 7.10
N GLN A 568 9.53 -11.50 6.92
CA GLN A 568 10.36 -12.17 5.90
C GLN A 568 10.08 -11.78 4.44
N ASP A 569 8.79 -11.76 4.06
CA ASP A 569 8.25 -11.36 2.76
C ASP A 569 7.27 -10.21 3.00
N TRP A 570 7.65 -8.99 2.61
CA TRP A 570 6.99 -7.77 3.08
C TRP A 570 6.96 -6.64 2.05
N PHE A 571 5.97 -5.77 2.21
CA PHE A 571 5.85 -4.50 1.51
C PHE A 571 5.64 -3.36 2.52
N PHE A 572 6.57 -2.41 2.59
CA PHE A 572 6.45 -1.29 3.54
C PHE A 572 5.41 -0.26 3.05
N TRP A 573 4.50 0.18 3.93
CA TRP A 573 3.53 1.24 3.73
C TRP A 573 4.10 2.57 4.26
N THR A 574 4.56 3.49 3.40
CA THR A 574 4.64 3.47 1.93
C THR A 574 6.04 3.96 1.47
N TRP A 575 6.34 3.91 0.17
CA TRP A 575 7.58 4.43 -0.40
C TRP A 575 7.84 5.88 0.04
N LYS A 576 6.86 6.77 -0.13
CA LYS A 576 6.98 8.19 0.22
C LYS A 576 5.67 8.75 0.75
N ILE A 577 5.80 9.76 1.60
CA ILE A 577 4.72 10.63 2.06
C ILE A 577 4.99 12.01 1.45
N GLY A 578 3.96 12.64 0.89
CA GLY A 578 4.01 13.99 0.36
C GLY A 578 4.09 15.05 1.45
N ASN A 579 4.62 16.22 1.10
CA ASN A 579 4.65 17.36 2.02
C ASN A 579 3.23 17.86 2.31
N ALA A 580 3.00 18.35 3.53
CA ALA A 580 1.92 19.27 3.83
C ALA A 580 2.20 20.67 3.23
N THR A 581 1.23 21.58 3.29
CA THR A 581 1.34 22.94 2.72
C THR A 581 2.44 23.81 3.34
N ASP A 582 3.00 23.42 4.49
CA ASP A 582 4.16 24.06 5.13
C ASP A 582 5.52 23.54 4.60
N GLY A 583 5.50 22.49 3.76
CA GLY A 583 6.69 21.84 3.20
C GLY A 583 7.24 20.68 4.02
N VAL A 584 6.56 20.24 5.08
CA VAL A 584 7.01 19.14 5.97
C VAL A 584 6.34 17.82 5.63
N VAL A 585 7.08 16.71 5.71
CA VAL A 585 6.53 15.35 5.68
C VAL A 585 5.96 15.02 7.05
N SER A 586 4.66 15.24 7.25
CA SER A 586 4.00 15.19 8.56
C SER A 586 3.65 13.79 9.08
N SER A 587 4.05 12.72 8.38
CA SER A 587 3.84 11.31 8.79
C SER A 587 5.12 10.46 8.58
N PRO A 588 6.29 10.85 9.11
CA PRO A 588 7.60 10.28 8.77
C PRO A 588 7.82 8.81 9.15
N LEU A 589 7.06 8.24 10.10
CA LEU A 589 7.09 6.80 10.40
C LEU A 589 6.56 5.92 9.25
N TRP A 590 5.90 6.54 8.26
CA TRP A 590 5.22 5.91 7.14
C TRP A 590 5.91 6.18 5.78
N SER A 591 7.14 6.70 5.79
CA SER A 591 7.91 7.04 4.58
C SER A 591 9.23 6.26 4.52
N TYR A 592 9.31 5.26 3.63
CA TYR A 592 10.53 4.47 3.43
C TYR A 592 11.68 5.34 2.90
N GLN A 593 11.41 6.16 1.88
CA GLN A 593 12.35 7.07 1.23
C GLN A 593 12.94 8.07 2.23
N LEU A 594 12.09 8.70 3.06
CA LEU A 594 12.57 9.61 4.11
C LEU A 594 13.36 8.87 5.19
N GLY A 595 13.00 7.62 5.50
CA GLY A 595 13.74 6.78 6.44
C GLY A 595 15.14 6.40 5.98
N LEU A 596 15.33 6.15 4.68
CA LEU A 596 16.66 6.00 4.08
C LEU A 596 17.46 7.31 4.17
N GLN A 597 16.90 8.41 3.68
CA GLN A 597 17.54 9.74 3.68
C GLN A 597 17.91 10.20 5.10
N GLY A 598 17.05 9.89 6.06
CA GLY A 598 17.17 10.28 7.45
C GLY A 598 18.04 9.36 8.31
N GLY A 599 18.39 8.17 7.82
CA GLY A 599 19.25 7.20 8.51
C GLY A 599 18.55 6.41 9.64
N TRP A 600 17.27 6.09 9.48
CA TRP A 600 16.53 5.18 10.37
C TRP A 600 15.89 3.99 9.64
N MET A 601 16.33 3.69 8.41
CA MET A 601 16.02 2.48 7.66
C MET A 601 17.32 1.79 7.22
N PRO A 602 17.35 0.45 7.08
CA PRO A 602 18.50 -0.24 6.53
C PRO A 602 18.68 0.10 5.04
N THR A 603 19.92 0.39 4.63
CA THR A 603 20.24 0.62 3.21
C THR A 603 20.35 -0.67 2.39
N ASP A 604 20.47 -1.83 3.05
CA ASP A 604 20.39 -3.16 2.46
C ASP A 604 19.34 -3.96 3.26
N PRO A 605 18.17 -4.30 2.70
CA PRO A 605 17.07 -4.92 3.43
C PRO A 605 17.43 -6.30 4.01
N ARG A 606 18.42 -7.00 3.43
CA ARG A 606 18.87 -8.32 3.90
C ARG A 606 19.53 -8.26 5.26
N THR A 607 19.96 -7.07 5.71
CA THR A 607 20.53 -6.87 7.06
C THR A 607 19.50 -7.04 8.18
N ALA A 608 18.21 -7.13 7.86
CA ALA A 608 17.17 -7.56 8.81
C ALA A 608 17.38 -9.01 9.29
N ASN A 609 17.82 -9.90 8.39
CA ASN A 609 17.83 -11.36 8.60
C ASN A 609 18.56 -11.77 9.90
N GLY A 610 17.84 -12.41 10.81
CA GLY A 610 18.33 -12.88 12.11
C GLY A 610 18.24 -11.84 13.23
N THR A 611 17.65 -10.67 12.99
CA THR A 611 17.39 -9.66 14.03
C THR A 611 16.54 -10.21 15.18
N CYS A 612 15.49 -10.97 14.87
CA CYS A 612 14.60 -11.59 15.84
C CYS A 612 15.31 -12.69 16.65
N ALA A 613 16.15 -13.49 15.99
CA ALA A 613 16.99 -14.47 16.69
C ALA A 613 17.98 -13.78 17.65
N ALA A 614 18.61 -12.67 17.22
CA ALA A 614 19.51 -11.88 18.05
C ALA A 614 18.80 -11.17 19.23
N LEU A 615 17.52 -10.84 19.08
CA LEU A 615 16.67 -10.31 20.15
C LEU A 615 16.15 -11.39 21.11
N GLY A 616 16.36 -12.68 20.81
CA GLY A 616 15.88 -13.80 21.62
C GLY A 616 14.42 -14.18 21.41
N ALA A 617 13.81 -13.78 20.28
CA ALA A 617 12.47 -14.21 19.92
C ALA A 617 12.43 -15.72 19.65
N ASN A 618 11.40 -16.39 20.15
CA ASN A 618 11.23 -17.84 19.99
C ASN A 618 10.16 -18.12 18.93
N SER A 619 10.58 -18.25 17.67
CA SER A 619 9.74 -18.64 16.54
C SER A 619 10.26 -19.94 15.94
N ALA A 620 9.39 -20.95 15.79
CA ALA A 620 9.69 -22.07 14.90
C ALA A 620 9.74 -21.52 13.46
N PRO A 621 10.83 -21.72 12.71
CA PRO A 621 10.90 -21.30 11.32
C PRO A 621 9.99 -22.19 10.45
N PHE A 622 9.41 -21.61 9.40
CA PHE A 622 8.87 -22.36 8.28
C PHE A 622 9.98 -23.25 7.68
N ASP A 623 9.64 -24.49 7.29
CA ASP A 623 10.60 -25.49 6.81
C ASP A 623 11.06 -25.25 5.35
N GLY A 624 10.46 -24.27 4.68
CA GLY A 624 10.75 -23.95 3.28
C GLY A 624 10.00 -24.84 2.28
N VAL A 625 8.97 -25.59 2.71
CA VAL A 625 8.26 -26.54 1.84
C VAL A 625 6.78 -26.19 1.73
N PHE A 626 6.38 -25.66 0.57
CA PHE A 626 4.97 -25.58 0.19
C PHE A 626 4.51 -26.91 -0.46
N SER A 627 3.23 -27.21 -0.30
CA SER A 627 2.56 -28.25 -1.08
C SER A 627 2.55 -27.86 -2.56
N ALA A 628 2.78 -28.82 -3.46
CA ALA A 628 2.94 -28.54 -4.89
C ALA A 628 1.78 -27.72 -5.49
N TRP A 629 0.53 -27.95 -5.08
CA TRP A 629 -0.63 -27.18 -5.54
C TRP A 629 -0.60 -25.69 -5.15
N GLN A 630 -0.02 -25.33 -4.00
CA GLN A 630 0.08 -23.95 -3.51
C GLN A 630 0.95 -23.07 -4.45
N THR A 631 1.87 -23.69 -5.19
CA THR A 631 2.75 -23.01 -6.17
C THR A 631 2.44 -23.40 -7.62
N GLY A 632 1.29 -24.03 -7.89
CA GLY A 632 0.82 -24.36 -9.24
C GLY A 632 1.41 -25.63 -9.85
N GLY A 633 1.97 -26.51 -9.02
CA GLY A 633 2.39 -27.85 -9.38
C GLY A 633 1.27 -28.90 -9.26
N ALA A 634 1.66 -30.16 -9.02
CA ALA A 634 0.73 -31.29 -9.01
C ALA A 634 -0.40 -31.13 -7.97
N GLY A 635 -1.65 -31.30 -8.44
CA GLY A 635 -2.86 -31.17 -7.63
C GLY A 635 -3.52 -29.78 -7.66
N ALA A 636 -2.89 -28.77 -8.26
CA ALA A 636 -3.48 -27.45 -8.44
C ALA A 636 -4.84 -27.53 -9.16
N GLY A 637 -5.84 -26.78 -8.65
CA GLY A 637 -7.22 -26.79 -9.13
C GLY A 637 -8.07 -27.98 -8.66
N THR A 638 -7.51 -28.95 -7.93
CA THR A 638 -8.30 -30.05 -7.32
C THR A 638 -8.76 -29.66 -5.92
N ILE A 639 -9.63 -28.65 -5.83
CA ILE A 639 -10.13 -28.12 -4.54
C ILE A 639 -10.87 -29.20 -3.77
N ALA A 640 -10.58 -29.31 -2.47
CA ALA A 640 -11.19 -30.29 -1.58
C ALA A 640 -12.72 -30.18 -1.58
N PRO A 641 -13.49 -31.29 -1.76
CA PRO A 641 -14.95 -31.24 -1.81
C PRO A 641 -15.63 -30.63 -0.57
N SER A 642 -14.98 -30.69 0.59
CA SER A 642 -15.44 -30.01 1.81
C SER A 642 -15.42 -28.48 1.67
N ALA A 643 -14.40 -27.91 1.03
CA ALA A 643 -14.30 -26.48 0.81
C ALA A 643 -15.32 -26.01 -0.24
N ILE A 644 -15.51 -26.77 -1.33
CA ILE A 644 -16.59 -26.52 -2.30
C ILE A 644 -17.97 -26.58 -1.61
N ALA A 645 -18.21 -27.56 -0.73
CA ALA A 645 -19.47 -27.66 0.01
C ALA A 645 -19.68 -26.53 1.03
N SER A 646 -18.61 -25.95 1.59
CA SER A 646 -18.70 -24.81 2.53
C SER A 646 -18.81 -23.44 1.87
N PHE A 647 -18.20 -23.25 0.69
CA PHE A 647 -18.03 -21.91 0.09
C PHE A 647 -18.64 -21.78 -1.32
N GLY A 648 -18.78 -22.88 -2.07
CA GLY A 648 -19.17 -22.89 -3.49
C GLY A 648 -20.66 -22.65 -3.78
N THR A 649 -21.39 -21.95 -2.90
CA THR A 649 -22.69 -21.38 -3.24
C THR A 649 -22.52 -19.88 -3.43
N TYR A 650 -22.71 -19.40 -4.66
CA TYR A 650 -22.75 -17.99 -5.01
C TYR A 650 -24.06 -17.65 -5.76
N PRO A 651 -24.70 -16.48 -5.52
CA PRO A 651 -24.42 -15.52 -4.45
C PRO A 651 -24.55 -16.14 -3.04
N PRO A 652 -23.95 -15.52 -1.99
CA PRO A 652 -23.97 -16.07 -0.64
C PRO A 652 -25.38 -16.33 -0.11
N GLN A 653 -25.58 -17.48 0.55
CA GLN A 653 -26.89 -17.90 1.09
C GLN A 653 -27.46 -16.99 2.19
N THR A 654 -26.64 -16.10 2.75
CA THR A 654 -27.06 -15.03 3.66
C THR A 654 -26.24 -13.78 3.35
N ILE A 655 -26.81 -12.59 3.58
CA ILE A 655 -26.10 -11.31 3.47
C ILE A 655 -26.30 -10.58 4.80
N SER A 656 -25.23 -10.02 5.35
CA SER A 656 -25.28 -9.24 6.59
C SER A 656 -26.24 -8.06 6.45
N ASN A 657 -26.99 -7.74 7.50
CA ASN A 657 -28.04 -6.70 7.50
C ASN A 657 -29.20 -6.91 6.49
N VAL A 658 -29.44 -8.14 6.00
CA VAL A 658 -30.60 -8.47 5.14
C VAL A 658 -31.49 -9.54 5.79
N PRO A 659 -32.82 -9.32 5.92
CA PRO A 659 -33.74 -10.36 6.38
C PRO A 659 -33.79 -11.54 5.41
N ALA A 660 -33.80 -12.79 5.93
CA ALA A 660 -33.75 -14.00 5.10
C ALA A 660 -34.84 -14.06 4.01
N ALA A 661 -36.04 -13.53 4.29
CA ALA A 661 -37.15 -13.47 3.34
C ALA A 661 -36.94 -12.51 2.16
N ALA A 662 -35.96 -11.60 2.24
CA ALA A 662 -35.64 -10.62 1.20
C ALA A 662 -34.41 -11.00 0.35
N LEU A 663 -33.67 -12.06 0.70
CA LEU A 663 -32.41 -12.43 0.03
C LEU A 663 -32.59 -12.70 -1.47
N THR A 664 -33.66 -13.41 -1.85
CA THR A 664 -33.99 -13.69 -3.26
C THR A 664 -34.62 -12.51 -4.00
N LEU A 665 -34.82 -11.38 -3.32
CA LEU A 665 -35.44 -10.16 -3.84
C LEU A 665 -34.43 -8.99 -3.91
N LEU A 666 -33.20 -9.19 -3.44
CA LEU A 666 -32.15 -8.16 -3.43
C LEU A 666 -31.92 -7.59 -4.85
N PRO A 667 -31.64 -6.29 -4.97
CA PRO A 667 -31.16 -5.71 -6.20
C PRO A 667 -29.93 -6.46 -6.72
N THR A 668 -29.93 -6.71 -8.02
CA THR A 668 -28.84 -7.29 -8.77
C THR A 668 -28.58 -6.46 -10.02
N TYR A 669 -27.39 -6.60 -10.58
CA TYR A 669 -27.03 -6.09 -11.89
C TYR A 669 -27.07 -7.23 -12.93
N THR A 670 -27.02 -6.87 -14.20
CA THR A 670 -27.17 -7.79 -15.34
C THR A 670 -26.00 -7.67 -16.32
N ALA A 671 -25.56 -8.80 -16.86
CA ALA A 671 -24.53 -8.88 -17.89
C ALA A 671 -25.14 -8.55 -19.27
N THR A 672 -25.48 -7.28 -19.49
CA THR A 672 -26.01 -6.73 -20.76
C THR A 672 -25.38 -5.39 -21.16
N GLY A 673 -24.37 -4.94 -20.40
CA GLY A 673 -23.60 -3.74 -20.69
C GLY A 673 -22.53 -3.99 -21.75
N GLY A 674 -21.93 -2.90 -22.25
CA GLY A 674 -20.69 -3.01 -23.01
C GLY A 674 -19.55 -3.52 -22.12
N VAL A 675 -18.65 -4.32 -22.68
CA VAL A 675 -17.42 -4.73 -22.00
C VAL A 675 -16.48 -3.53 -21.94
N SER A 676 -16.05 -3.15 -20.73
CA SER A 676 -14.97 -2.18 -20.54
C SER A 676 -13.63 -2.91 -20.63
N THR A 677 -12.70 -2.42 -21.45
CA THR A 677 -11.37 -3.02 -21.58
C THR A 677 -10.28 -2.04 -21.10
N LEU A 678 -9.33 -2.56 -20.33
CA LEU A 678 -8.12 -1.84 -19.99
C LEU A 678 -7.11 -2.04 -21.12
N THR A 679 -6.70 -0.97 -21.79
CA THR A 679 -5.82 -1.05 -22.97
C THR A 679 -4.43 -0.48 -22.68
N TYR A 680 -3.43 -0.88 -23.46
CA TYR A 680 -2.16 -0.16 -23.46
C TYR A 680 -2.36 1.25 -24.03
N VAL A 681 -2.22 2.25 -23.16
CA VAL A 681 -2.14 3.66 -23.58
C VAL A 681 -0.66 3.99 -23.72
N THR A 682 -0.22 4.40 -24.92
CA THR A 682 1.16 4.90 -25.10
C THR A 682 1.39 6.05 -24.14
N PRO A 683 2.39 5.99 -23.23
CA PRO A 683 2.70 7.09 -22.34
C PRO A 683 3.15 8.30 -23.15
N THR A 684 2.22 9.23 -23.41
CA THR A 684 2.56 10.56 -23.92
C THR A 684 3.29 11.32 -22.83
N ALA A 685 4.47 11.88 -23.14
CA ALA A 685 5.10 12.87 -22.27
C ALA A 685 4.10 13.99 -21.95
N SER A 686 4.01 14.38 -20.69
CA SER A 686 3.10 15.43 -20.26
C SER A 686 3.53 16.78 -20.85
N VAL A 687 2.57 17.55 -21.36
CA VAL A 687 2.84 18.82 -22.06
C VAL A 687 3.10 19.93 -21.03
N THR A 688 4.28 19.92 -20.42
CA THR A 688 4.80 21.05 -19.65
C THR A 688 5.71 21.90 -20.56
N GLY A 689 5.24 23.09 -20.93
CA GLY A 689 6.05 24.21 -21.46
C GLY A 689 7.17 23.90 -22.46
N SER A 690 6.82 23.85 -23.76
CA SER A 690 7.70 23.81 -24.94
C SER A 690 8.34 22.46 -25.31
N GLY A 691 7.86 21.89 -26.42
CA GLY A 691 8.42 20.70 -27.06
C GLY A 691 7.45 19.52 -27.09
N THR A 692 6.98 19.14 -28.27
CA THR A 692 6.20 17.91 -28.44
C THR A 692 7.15 16.72 -28.45
N VAL A 693 7.31 16.03 -27.33
CA VAL A 693 7.91 14.68 -27.33
C VAL A 693 6.81 13.69 -27.67
N VAL A 694 6.71 13.34 -28.96
CA VAL A 694 5.91 12.20 -29.40
C VAL A 694 6.71 10.94 -29.09
N SER A 695 6.37 10.26 -27.99
CA SER A 695 6.74 8.86 -27.83
C SER A 695 6.17 8.10 -29.02
N ALA A 696 7.05 7.51 -29.84
CA ALA A 696 6.61 6.73 -30.99
C ALA A 696 5.77 5.55 -30.47
N ALA A 697 4.61 5.31 -31.10
CA ALA A 697 3.84 4.12 -30.80
C ALA A 697 4.75 2.89 -30.98
N PRO A 698 4.74 1.93 -30.03
CA PRO A 698 5.63 0.78 -30.08
C PRO A 698 5.49 0.04 -31.40
N THR A 699 6.63 -0.37 -31.98
CA THR A 699 6.66 -1.13 -33.25
C THR A 699 6.27 -2.59 -33.10
N VAL A 700 6.02 -3.03 -31.86
CA VAL A 700 5.52 -4.35 -31.49
C VAL A 700 4.00 -4.33 -31.33
N SER A 701 3.35 -5.48 -31.45
CA SER A 701 1.95 -5.60 -31.04
C SER A 701 1.85 -5.25 -29.55
N VAL A 702 0.90 -4.39 -29.22
CA VAL A 702 0.44 -4.23 -27.84
C VAL A 702 -0.86 -5.01 -27.72
N GLY A 703 -0.99 -5.82 -26.67
CA GLY A 703 -2.22 -6.56 -26.41
C GLY A 703 -3.45 -5.65 -26.34
N ASP A 704 -4.60 -6.17 -26.75
CA ASP A 704 -5.86 -5.42 -26.81
C ASP A 704 -6.55 -5.26 -25.45
N GLY A 705 -5.96 -5.81 -24.39
CA GLY A 705 -6.49 -5.81 -23.03
C GLY A 705 -7.27 -7.05 -22.65
N TRP A 706 -7.35 -8.05 -23.53
CA TRP A 706 -8.18 -9.24 -23.36
C TRP A 706 -7.42 -10.51 -23.76
N VAL A 707 -7.13 -11.39 -22.80
CA VAL A 707 -6.33 -12.61 -23.04
C VAL A 707 -7.20 -13.79 -23.49
N ASP A 708 -8.41 -13.93 -22.94
CA ASP A 708 -9.35 -14.97 -23.36
C ASP A 708 -10.30 -14.46 -24.44
N ALA A 709 -9.90 -14.63 -25.70
CA ALA A 709 -10.75 -14.36 -26.86
C ALA A 709 -12.02 -15.26 -26.93
N GLY A 710 -12.13 -16.27 -26.07
CA GLY A 710 -13.35 -17.06 -25.85
C GLY A 710 -14.34 -16.38 -24.90
N ASP A 711 -13.89 -15.48 -24.02
CA ASP A 711 -14.77 -14.73 -23.14
C ASP A 711 -15.46 -13.58 -23.91
N THR A 712 -16.70 -13.87 -24.32
CA THR A 712 -17.60 -12.92 -24.97
C THR A 712 -18.76 -12.46 -24.07
N ALA A 713 -18.68 -12.66 -22.75
CA ALA A 713 -19.76 -12.27 -21.86
C ALA A 713 -19.90 -10.73 -21.78
N PRO A 714 -21.10 -10.14 -21.84
CA PRO A 714 -21.25 -8.69 -21.76
C PRO A 714 -20.85 -8.14 -20.38
N GLY A 715 -20.56 -6.84 -20.31
CA GLY A 715 -20.23 -6.16 -19.04
C GLY A 715 -21.44 -6.04 -18.11
N VAL A 716 -21.18 -5.82 -16.82
CA VAL A 716 -22.20 -5.66 -15.79
C VAL A 716 -22.80 -4.25 -15.83
N THR A 717 -24.12 -4.14 -15.82
CA THR A 717 -24.86 -2.86 -15.80
C THR A 717 -26.17 -2.97 -15.01
N THR A 718 -26.80 -1.83 -14.70
CA THR A 718 -28.13 -1.78 -14.08
C THR A 718 -29.20 -2.46 -14.95
N VAL A 719 -30.17 -3.10 -14.32
CA VAL A 719 -31.32 -3.69 -15.02
C VAL A 719 -32.23 -2.55 -15.50
N ALA A 720 -32.48 -2.49 -16.81
CA ALA A 720 -33.28 -1.42 -17.42
C ALA A 720 -34.70 -1.36 -16.81
N GLY A 721 -35.10 -0.18 -16.34
CA GLY A 721 -36.38 0.05 -15.67
C GLY A 721 -36.39 -0.22 -14.16
N CYS A 722 -35.28 -0.69 -13.57
CA CYS A 722 -35.16 -0.86 -12.12
C CYS A 722 -34.65 0.41 -11.42
N THR A 723 -35.22 0.69 -10.24
CA THR A 723 -34.72 1.72 -9.32
C THR A 723 -33.89 1.07 -8.23
N TYR A 724 -32.73 1.65 -7.94
CA TYR A 724 -31.80 1.16 -6.91
C TYR A 724 -31.71 2.19 -5.76
N PRO A 725 -31.61 1.76 -4.49
CA PRO A 725 -31.12 2.64 -3.43
C PRO A 725 -29.64 2.98 -3.68
N ASP A 726 -29.15 4.08 -3.11
CA ASP A 726 -27.74 4.47 -3.14
C ASP A 726 -26.80 3.31 -2.77
N ALA A 727 -26.03 2.83 -3.75
CA ALA A 727 -25.08 1.72 -3.64
C ALA A 727 -24.01 1.91 -2.56
N TRP A 728 -23.79 3.15 -2.11
CA TRP A 728 -22.79 3.56 -1.12
C TRP A 728 -23.39 3.96 0.23
N SER A 729 -24.71 3.81 0.42
CA SER A 729 -25.43 4.13 1.67
C SER A 729 -26.75 3.34 1.85
N ALA A 730 -26.77 2.05 1.47
CA ALA A 730 -27.97 1.22 1.43
C ALA A 730 -28.30 0.45 2.73
N LEU A 731 -27.50 0.55 3.80
CA LEU A 731 -27.75 -0.25 5.02
C LEU A 731 -29.08 0.09 5.72
N GLY A 732 -29.58 1.32 5.55
CA GLY A 732 -30.89 1.76 6.03
C GLY A 732 -32.03 1.66 4.99
N ALA A 733 -31.77 1.13 3.80
CA ALA A 733 -32.78 1.03 2.75
C ALA A 733 -33.86 -0.02 3.11
N PRO A 734 -35.14 0.21 2.75
CA PRO A 734 -36.19 -0.77 2.98
C PRO A 734 -35.91 -2.05 2.19
N ALA A 735 -36.16 -3.21 2.81
CA ALA A 735 -36.02 -4.48 2.14
C ALA A 735 -36.97 -4.59 0.94
N PRO A 736 -36.51 -5.04 -0.23
CA PRO A 736 -37.35 -5.18 -1.42
C PRO A 736 -38.46 -6.21 -1.20
N THR A 737 -39.67 -5.89 -1.66
CA THR A 737 -40.86 -6.73 -1.55
C THR A 737 -41.17 -7.52 -2.82
N ALA A 738 -40.47 -7.23 -3.92
CA ALA A 738 -40.51 -7.95 -5.18
C ALA A 738 -39.13 -7.87 -5.86
N LEU A 739 -38.78 -8.90 -6.63
CA LEU A 739 -37.60 -8.87 -7.49
C LEU A 739 -37.84 -7.88 -8.63
N CYS A 740 -36.91 -6.97 -8.87
CA CYS A 740 -36.98 -6.13 -10.06
C CYS A 740 -36.42 -6.88 -11.27
N THR A 741 -37.29 -7.20 -12.23
CA THR A 741 -36.95 -7.94 -13.46
C THR A 741 -36.77 -7.04 -14.68
N GLY A 742 -36.84 -5.72 -14.50
CA GLY A 742 -36.85 -4.73 -15.57
C GLY A 742 -38.22 -4.53 -16.24
N SER A 743 -38.22 -3.75 -17.32
CA SER A 743 -39.39 -3.38 -18.15
C SER A 743 -39.60 -4.26 -19.37
#